data_AF-A2EP55-F1
#
_entry.id   AF-A2EP55-F1
#
_cell.length_a   1.000
_cell.length_b   1.000
_cell.length_c   1.000
_cell.angle_alpha   90.00
_cell.angle_beta   90.00
_cell.angle_gamma   90.00
#
_symmetry.space_group_name_H-M   'P 1'
#
loop_
_entity.id
_entity.type
_entity.pdbx_description
1 polymer ?
#
loop_
_entity_poly.entity_id
_entity_poly.type
_entity_poly.pdbx_seq_one_letter_code
_entity_poly.pdbx_strand_id
1 'polypeptide(L)'
;MKINMITPNATLKLCQYFISQTVLDSAIYFILTEPTKIIAENFPGNSLRKGGLSTQHVQFYVHAVNDIIFDSKTSQHLIFFDLQNSNVVFNLITESFIQHLIATDCNITINKEDSDYSALFIFANIKRSNIYTGEGNTAGFIFLNISNSYLYGNYHLFTDLRYSGSYSYIQNLYIKENSFITFAQAQKNSLQIDNFIEGTETNLVFKIRSGSDYYSNFICSKQKDFFKYPSLRFPDADSIKVYEVISHESEQKGNYCIDLKRVDNNRYKEHLKICIPMNGNNCKSGYINTATLEDSYPNESSSVNIFITSNSTKTLDLSECHSDVTIEWIESNSSKLSLDIKGSPFRTLHMIGIDAHFNNDVNSDEVILENSNINSKYIFSTLDMKFDQSSSFLNSDYKVEAYELLNYSPKKINFEDDLIQIDEIEFLNKHTVIINNDLPLDTEINLNSQSPSNAILFNSNPLSIIKIDSNIQLSHEKMKIFPCGIVVFRNASGKIPINFNISSETQFIIQENSNIEFDSIVINDKLILLPEHDIKVPYVEMRQSGKVISGSVRTNNTFIESSNYTNVGDFSSETIEISEYAFAKVSYSPVGKAKIRIIFSSTSIPYIYMNYMGSNKGEIEFSPSEDIDISPNIVDFKVPVLKISNSNCKNWARNFGPNKTNPIIDAICVMEGNFTVFYIIKTPKFATWMKVLIIASALIGMILIVIGSFIIYAKLKRRKELKYLNKIYEEQSLDSSLNEI
;
A
#
# COMPACT_ATOMS: atom_id res chain seq x y z
N MET A 1 52.47 7.35 -37.22
CA MET A 1 53.54 6.37 -37.59
C MET A 1 52.95 4.97 -37.56
N LYS A 2 53.37 4.05 -38.45
CA LYS A 2 52.90 2.64 -38.47
C LYS A 2 54.08 1.68 -38.40
N ILE A 3 54.02 0.70 -37.51
CA ILE A 3 55.08 -0.27 -37.21
C ILE A 3 54.47 -1.68 -37.30
N ASN A 4 54.97 -2.51 -38.20
CA ASN A 4 54.59 -3.93 -38.29
C ASN A 4 55.62 -4.76 -37.52
N MET A 5 55.19 -5.50 -36.50
CA MET A 5 56.02 -6.39 -35.70
C MET A 5 55.76 -7.84 -36.09
N ILE A 6 56.78 -8.47 -36.67
CA ILE A 6 56.74 -9.84 -37.22
C ILE A 6 57.70 -10.78 -36.47
N THR A 7 58.19 -10.39 -35.29
CA THR A 7 59.16 -11.16 -34.52
C THR A 7 58.44 -11.90 -33.38
N PRO A 8 58.44 -13.24 -33.35
CA PRO A 8 57.76 -14.01 -32.30
C PRO A 8 58.38 -13.80 -30.91
N ASN A 9 57.52 -13.74 -29.89
CA ASN A 9 57.87 -13.53 -28.48
C ASN A 9 58.61 -12.21 -28.18
N ALA A 10 58.40 -11.19 -29.01
CA ALA A 10 58.97 -9.87 -28.77
C ALA A 10 58.31 -9.20 -27.55
N THR A 11 59.09 -8.40 -26.83
CA THR A 11 58.56 -7.49 -25.80
C THR A 11 58.45 -6.08 -26.37
N LEU A 12 57.23 -5.56 -26.51
CA LEU A 12 56.95 -4.18 -26.87
C LEU A 12 56.83 -3.34 -25.60
N LYS A 13 57.78 -2.43 -25.37
CA LYS A 13 57.70 -1.46 -24.29
C LYS A 13 57.08 -0.16 -24.79
N LEU A 14 55.90 0.17 -24.27
CA LEU A 14 55.23 1.45 -24.49
C LEU A 14 55.61 2.38 -23.34
N CYS A 15 56.45 3.37 -23.66
CA CYS A 15 56.84 4.45 -22.77
C CYS A 15 56.56 5.78 -23.48
N GLN A 16 56.32 6.85 -22.73
CA GLN A 16 56.19 8.16 -23.36
C GLN A 16 57.51 8.58 -24.05
N TYR A 17 57.44 8.86 -25.35
CA TYR A 17 58.43 9.66 -26.06
C TYR A 17 57.93 11.10 -26.11
N PHE A 18 58.79 12.06 -25.76
CA PHE A 18 58.53 13.49 -25.93
C PHE A 18 58.39 13.77 -27.44
N ILE A 19 57.16 13.91 -27.95
CA ILE A 19 56.91 14.58 -29.22
C ILE A 19 56.52 16.02 -28.88
N SER A 20 57.29 16.95 -29.44
CA SER A 20 57.08 18.41 -29.39
C SER A 20 55.60 18.79 -29.41
N GLN A 21 55.24 19.86 -28.68
CA GLN A 21 53.89 20.47 -28.55
C GLN A 21 53.17 20.80 -29.89
N THR A 22 53.77 20.52 -31.04
CA THR A 22 53.31 20.96 -32.36
C THR A 22 52.35 20.02 -33.09
N VAL A 23 51.93 18.89 -32.51
CA VAL A 23 50.93 18.02 -33.16
C VAL A 23 49.90 17.52 -32.16
N LEU A 24 48.82 18.28 -32.00
CA LEU A 24 47.54 17.71 -31.57
C LEU A 24 47.17 16.66 -32.64
N ASP A 25 46.79 15.44 -32.22
CA ASP A 25 46.39 14.30 -33.07
C ASP A 25 47.49 13.35 -33.60
N SER A 26 48.64 13.24 -32.91
CA SER A 26 49.64 12.21 -33.27
C SER A 26 49.25 10.81 -32.78
N ALA A 27 49.32 9.82 -33.67
CA ALA A 27 49.09 8.41 -33.36
C ALA A 27 50.24 7.50 -33.82
N ILE A 28 50.61 6.51 -32.98
CA ILE A 28 51.54 5.44 -33.32
C ILE A 28 50.76 4.12 -33.38
N TYR A 29 50.77 3.48 -34.55
CA TYR A 29 50.09 2.22 -34.82
C TYR A 29 51.09 1.07 -34.80
N PHE A 30 50.86 0.09 -33.92
CA PHE A 30 51.56 -1.19 -33.88
C PHE A 30 50.65 -2.27 -34.46
N ILE A 31 51.14 -3.01 -35.45
CA ILE A 31 50.50 -4.23 -35.97
C ILE A 31 51.30 -5.42 -35.47
N LEU A 32 50.68 -6.23 -34.62
CA LEU A 32 51.27 -7.40 -33.98
C LEU A 32 50.74 -8.66 -34.68
N THR A 33 51.58 -9.28 -35.51
CA THR A 33 51.23 -10.53 -36.21
C THR A 33 51.83 -11.75 -35.55
N GLU A 34 52.44 -11.62 -34.37
CA GLU A 34 53.07 -12.70 -33.62
C GLU A 34 52.79 -12.52 -32.13
N PRO A 35 52.85 -13.59 -31.31
CA PRO A 35 52.67 -13.48 -29.86
C PRO A 35 53.61 -12.43 -29.25
N THR A 36 53.04 -11.47 -28.51
CA THR A 36 53.77 -10.29 -28.06
C THR A 36 53.47 -9.96 -26.60
N LYS A 37 54.51 -9.74 -25.81
CA LYS A 37 54.39 -9.17 -24.47
C LYS A 37 54.46 -7.64 -24.55
N ILE A 38 53.43 -6.94 -24.12
CA ILE A 38 53.38 -5.48 -24.11
C ILE A 38 53.53 -5.01 -22.67
N ILE A 39 54.44 -4.06 -22.43
CA ILE A 39 54.63 -3.45 -21.11
C ILE A 39 54.41 -1.96 -21.25
N ALA A 40 53.44 -1.40 -20.51
CA ALA A 40 53.20 0.03 -20.45
C ALA A 40 53.80 0.60 -19.16
N GLU A 41 54.88 1.40 -19.27
CA GLU A 41 55.61 1.96 -18.13
C GLU A 41 55.96 3.44 -18.35
N ASN A 42 56.11 4.21 -17.27
CA ASN A 42 56.52 5.63 -17.29
C ASN A 42 55.58 6.61 -18.04
N PHE A 43 54.26 6.47 -17.87
CA PHE A 43 53.29 7.49 -18.28
C PHE A 43 53.14 8.55 -17.16
N PRO A 44 53.12 9.86 -17.48
CA PRO A 44 52.90 10.90 -16.49
C PRO A 44 51.45 10.85 -15.98
N GLY A 45 51.28 10.87 -14.66
CA GLY A 45 49.96 10.97 -14.05
C GLY A 45 49.35 12.35 -14.32
N ASN A 46 48.39 12.43 -15.22
CA ASN A 46 47.64 13.64 -15.52
C ASN A 46 46.16 13.46 -15.15
N SER A 47 45.54 14.52 -14.63
CA SER A 47 44.09 14.54 -14.39
C SER A 47 43.32 14.41 -15.70
N LEU A 48 42.50 13.38 -15.84
CA LEU A 48 41.51 13.27 -16.92
C LEU A 48 40.52 14.44 -16.84
N ARG A 49 40.21 15.08 -17.98
CA ARG A 49 39.04 15.97 -18.07
C ARG A 49 37.76 15.12 -18.07
N LYS A 50 36.63 15.70 -17.66
CA LYS A 50 35.30 15.05 -17.77
C LYS A 50 35.15 14.42 -19.17
N GLY A 51 34.86 13.12 -19.22
CA GLY A 51 34.74 12.34 -20.47
C GLY A 51 35.97 11.49 -20.85
N GLY A 52 36.98 11.36 -19.97
CA GLY A 52 38.10 10.43 -20.21
C GLY A 52 39.14 10.93 -21.22
N LEU A 53 39.09 12.21 -21.59
CA LEU A 53 40.05 12.83 -22.47
C LEU A 53 41.23 13.38 -21.66
N SER A 54 42.39 12.74 -21.79
CA SER A 54 43.67 13.26 -21.31
C SER A 54 44.30 14.13 -22.39
N THR A 55 44.97 15.23 -22.02
CA THR A 55 45.73 16.08 -22.95
C THR A 55 47.07 15.46 -23.38
N GLN A 56 47.26 14.15 -23.21
CA GLN A 56 48.47 13.49 -23.73
C GLN A 56 48.52 13.67 -25.26
N HIS A 57 49.70 14.05 -25.75
CA HIS A 57 49.92 14.49 -27.13
C HIS A 57 50.06 13.35 -28.15
N VAL A 58 50.19 12.09 -27.71
CA VAL A 58 50.35 10.91 -28.58
C VAL A 58 49.50 9.75 -28.09
N GLN A 59 48.65 9.19 -28.96
CA GLN A 59 47.85 7.99 -28.70
C GLN A 59 48.53 6.74 -29.28
N PHE A 60 48.48 5.63 -28.56
CA PHE A 60 49.00 4.34 -29.03
C PHE A 60 47.86 3.45 -29.52
N TYR A 61 48.00 2.95 -30.75
CA TYR A 61 47.05 2.03 -31.36
C TYR A 61 47.74 0.68 -31.52
N VAL A 62 47.20 -0.35 -30.89
CA VAL A 62 47.70 -1.72 -30.95
C VAL A 62 46.67 -2.56 -31.70
N HIS A 63 46.98 -2.93 -32.93
CA HIS A 63 46.23 -3.90 -33.70
C HIS A 63 46.93 -5.26 -33.61
N ALA A 64 46.21 -6.31 -33.22
CA ALA A 64 46.79 -7.64 -33.04
C ALA A 64 45.88 -8.75 -33.55
N VAL A 65 46.51 -9.72 -34.20
CA VAL A 65 45.86 -10.94 -34.74
C VAL A 65 46.39 -12.21 -34.08
N ASN A 66 47.03 -12.09 -32.91
CA ASN A 66 47.73 -13.13 -32.19
C ASN A 66 47.76 -12.84 -30.68
N ASP A 67 48.22 -13.81 -29.88
CA ASP A 67 48.17 -13.73 -28.42
C ASP A 67 48.98 -12.56 -27.83
N ILE A 68 48.41 -11.90 -26.82
CA ILE A 68 49.03 -10.75 -26.14
C ILE A 68 49.02 -10.94 -24.62
N ILE A 69 50.12 -10.57 -23.99
CA ILE A 69 50.16 -10.30 -22.54
C ILE A 69 50.45 -8.82 -22.35
N PHE A 70 49.50 -8.07 -21.82
CA PHE A 70 49.65 -6.65 -21.50
C PHE A 70 49.88 -6.46 -20.00
N ASP A 71 51.07 -5.96 -19.64
CA ASP A 71 51.42 -5.60 -18.27
C ASP A 71 51.39 -4.08 -18.13
N SER A 72 50.42 -3.59 -17.36
CA SER A 72 50.33 -2.20 -16.94
C SER A 72 51.23 -1.96 -15.72
N LYS A 73 52.15 -1.00 -15.80
CA LYS A 73 52.89 -0.50 -14.62
C LYS A 73 52.46 0.90 -14.18
N THR A 74 51.38 1.43 -14.75
CA THR A 74 50.87 2.78 -14.47
C THR A 74 49.34 2.79 -14.48
N SER A 75 48.69 3.72 -13.79
CA SER A 75 47.22 3.79 -13.77
C SER A 75 46.63 4.45 -15.02
N GLN A 76 47.42 5.05 -15.92
CA GLN A 76 46.87 5.85 -17.01
C GLN A 76 47.43 5.45 -18.36
N HIS A 77 46.58 4.87 -19.22
CA HIS A 77 46.96 4.45 -20.56
C HIS A 77 46.01 5.00 -21.63
N LEU A 78 46.51 5.89 -22.49
CA LEU A 78 45.83 6.22 -23.75
C LEU A 78 46.18 5.19 -24.83
N ILE A 79 45.75 3.95 -24.60
CA ILE A 79 45.97 2.85 -25.54
C ILE A 79 44.61 2.43 -26.12
N PHE A 80 44.59 2.35 -27.45
CA PHE A 80 43.53 1.77 -28.24
C PHE A 80 43.94 0.36 -28.62
N PHE A 81 43.20 -0.65 -28.16
CA PHE A 81 43.38 -2.04 -28.58
C PHE A 81 42.37 -2.41 -29.65
N ASP A 82 42.86 -3.00 -30.74
CA ASP A 82 42.08 -3.64 -31.81
C ASP A 82 42.55 -5.08 -31.95
N LEU A 83 41.81 -5.99 -31.33
CA LEU A 83 42.17 -7.40 -31.16
C LEU A 83 41.29 -8.26 -32.05
N GLN A 84 41.90 -9.21 -32.75
CA GLN A 84 41.22 -10.16 -33.62
C GLN A 84 41.79 -11.56 -33.43
N ASN A 85 40.95 -12.59 -33.27
CA ASN A 85 41.40 -14.00 -33.16
C ASN A 85 42.52 -14.23 -32.12
N SER A 86 42.48 -13.53 -30.98
CA SER A 86 43.61 -13.46 -30.04
C SER A 86 43.21 -13.94 -28.64
N ASN A 87 44.12 -14.62 -27.93
CA ASN A 87 44.03 -14.77 -26.48
C ASN A 87 44.82 -13.64 -25.80
N VAL A 88 44.15 -12.84 -24.97
CA VAL A 88 44.74 -11.64 -24.37
C VAL A 88 44.65 -11.68 -22.86
N VAL A 89 45.77 -11.43 -22.19
CA VAL A 89 45.82 -11.26 -20.73
C VAL A 89 46.15 -9.81 -20.42
N PHE A 90 45.23 -9.09 -19.79
CA PHE A 90 45.46 -7.75 -19.26
C PHE A 90 45.80 -7.85 -17.78
N ASN A 91 47.06 -7.63 -17.42
CA ASN A 91 47.51 -7.48 -16.04
C ASN A 91 47.53 -5.99 -15.69
N LEU A 92 46.54 -5.56 -14.93
CA LEU A 92 46.18 -4.17 -14.71
C LEU A 92 46.41 -3.77 -13.25
N ILE A 93 47.12 -2.68 -13.01
CA ILE A 93 47.23 -2.11 -11.66
C ILE A 93 45.99 -1.30 -11.27
N THR A 94 45.88 -0.94 -10.00
CA THR A 94 44.78 -0.14 -9.43
C THR A 94 44.55 1.17 -10.19
N GLU A 95 43.27 1.50 -10.42
CA GLU A 95 42.81 2.67 -11.20
C GLU A 95 43.30 2.71 -12.66
N SER A 96 43.81 1.60 -13.20
CA SER A 96 44.17 1.55 -14.61
C SER A 96 42.95 1.72 -15.51
N PHE A 97 43.13 2.49 -16.58
CA PHE A 97 42.11 2.62 -17.61
C PHE A 97 42.64 2.35 -19.01
N ILE A 98 41.79 1.75 -19.85
CA ILE A 98 41.99 1.54 -21.29
C ILE A 98 40.97 2.41 -22.03
N GLN A 99 41.47 3.24 -22.95
CA GLN A 99 40.62 4.20 -23.65
C GLN A 99 39.63 3.50 -24.60
N HIS A 100 40.12 2.55 -25.38
CA HIS A 100 39.30 1.80 -26.33
C HIS A 100 39.74 0.34 -26.39
N LEU A 101 38.76 -0.55 -26.36
CA LEU A 101 38.93 -1.97 -26.60
C LEU A 101 37.98 -2.41 -27.72
N ILE A 102 38.50 -2.72 -28.89
CA ILE A 102 37.79 -3.43 -29.94
C ILE A 102 38.31 -4.87 -29.92
N ALA A 103 37.41 -5.84 -29.76
CA ALA A 103 37.79 -7.25 -29.72
C ALA A 103 36.82 -8.07 -30.57
N THR A 104 37.36 -8.87 -31.49
CA THR A 104 36.60 -9.76 -32.36
C THR A 104 37.17 -11.18 -32.31
N ASP A 105 36.34 -12.18 -32.01
CA ASP A 105 36.77 -13.59 -31.92
C ASP A 105 37.93 -13.80 -30.92
N CYS A 106 37.90 -13.13 -29.76
CA CYS A 106 38.98 -13.12 -28.77
C CYS A 106 38.58 -13.81 -27.45
N ASN A 107 39.58 -14.31 -26.71
CA ASN A 107 39.44 -14.67 -25.29
C ASN A 107 40.28 -13.70 -24.46
N ILE A 108 39.65 -12.93 -23.59
CA ILE A 108 40.30 -11.86 -22.82
C ILE A 108 40.23 -12.19 -21.34
N THR A 109 41.36 -12.24 -20.66
CA THR A 109 41.42 -12.35 -19.20
C THR A 109 41.92 -11.03 -18.61
N ILE A 110 41.17 -10.49 -17.66
CA ILE A 110 41.50 -9.27 -16.93
C ILE A 110 41.89 -9.66 -15.52
N ASN A 111 43.17 -9.45 -15.20
CA ASN A 111 43.73 -9.65 -13.87
C ASN A 111 44.02 -8.27 -13.26
N LYS A 112 43.63 -8.09 -12.00
CA LYS A 112 43.97 -6.91 -11.21
C LYS A 112 44.80 -7.31 -9.99
N GLU A 113 45.77 -6.48 -9.61
CA GLU A 113 46.63 -6.75 -8.44
C GLU A 113 46.02 -6.35 -7.08
N ASP A 114 44.81 -5.74 -7.02
CA ASP A 114 44.20 -5.22 -5.79
C ASP A 114 42.65 -5.22 -5.87
N SER A 115 41.91 -5.50 -4.79
CA SER A 115 40.45 -5.79 -4.85
C SER A 115 39.51 -4.58 -4.90
N ASP A 116 39.91 -3.41 -4.39
CA ASP A 116 38.92 -2.41 -3.95
C ASP A 116 38.42 -1.43 -5.04
N TYR A 117 38.92 -1.52 -6.28
CA TYR A 117 38.59 -0.60 -7.38
C TYR A 117 38.54 -1.33 -8.73
N SER A 118 37.77 -0.86 -9.71
CA SER A 118 37.66 -1.54 -11.01
C SER A 118 38.73 -1.09 -12.02
N ALA A 119 39.16 -2.01 -12.90
CA ALA A 119 39.87 -1.64 -14.13
C ALA A 119 38.88 -1.00 -15.10
N LEU A 120 39.14 0.22 -15.58
CA LEU A 120 38.15 1.01 -16.31
C LEU A 120 38.36 0.99 -17.83
N PHE A 121 37.36 0.55 -18.57
CA PHE A 121 37.32 0.61 -20.03
C PHE A 121 36.36 1.74 -20.42
N ILE A 122 36.88 2.80 -21.06
CA ILE A 122 36.06 3.95 -21.44
C ILE A 122 35.10 3.56 -22.57
N PHE A 123 35.62 2.90 -23.60
CA PHE A 123 34.81 2.36 -24.69
C PHE A 123 35.23 0.94 -25.02
N ALA A 124 34.28 0.01 -25.03
CA ALA A 124 34.50 -1.38 -25.41
C ALA A 124 33.53 -1.80 -26.52
N ASN A 125 34.02 -2.49 -27.55
CA ASN A 125 33.23 -3.08 -28.63
C ASN A 125 33.68 -4.53 -28.84
N ILE A 126 32.89 -5.46 -28.30
CA ILE A 126 33.25 -6.85 -28.07
C ILE A 126 32.35 -7.75 -28.89
N LYS A 127 32.91 -8.41 -29.91
CA LYS A 127 32.18 -9.24 -30.87
C LYS A 127 32.68 -10.68 -30.81
N ARG A 128 31.78 -11.66 -30.70
CA ARG A 128 32.10 -13.10 -30.68
C ARG A 128 33.26 -13.45 -29.74
N SER A 129 33.35 -12.76 -28.61
CA SER A 129 34.51 -12.84 -27.72
C SER A 129 34.08 -13.22 -26.31
N ASN A 130 35.00 -13.83 -25.56
CA ASN A 130 34.84 -14.10 -24.14
C ASN A 130 35.70 -13.13 -23.34
N ILE A 131 35.16 -12.56 -22.26
CA ILE A 131 35.91 -11.78 -21.28
C ILE A 131 35.78 -12.48 -19.92
N TYR A 132 36.90 -12.63 -19.23
CA TYR A 132 37.00 -13.25 -17.92
C TYR A 132 37.63 -12.25 -16.95
N THR A 133 37.03 -12.02 -15.79
CA THR A 133 37.72 -11.41 -14.65
C THR A 133 38.05 -12.50 -13.64
N GLY A 134 39.29 -12.56 -13.15
CA GLY A 134 39.65 -13.52 -12.08
C GLY A 134 38.79 -13.36 -10.81
N GLU A 135 38.79 -14.37 -9.93
CA GLU A 135 38.08 -14.30 -8.65
C GLU A 135 38.52 -13.07 -7.84
N GLY A 136 37.56 -12.27 -7.36
CA GLY A 136 37.82 -11.02 -6.63
C GLY A 136 38.20 -9.81 -7.50
N ASN A 137 38.37 -9.98 -8.81
CA ASN A 137 38.60 -8.86 -9.74
C ASN A 137 37.28 -8.30 -10.25
N THR A 138 37.29 -7.00 -10.53
CA THR A 138 36.15 -6.27 -11.12
C THR A 138 36.60 -5.43 -12.30
N ALA A 139 35.90 -5.52 -13.43
CA ALA A 139 36.12 -4.68 -14.60
C ALA A 139 34.96 -3.69 -14.79
N GLY A 140 35.28 -2.42 -14.99
CA GLY A 140 34.32 -1.34 -15.17
C GLY A 140 34.24 -0.90 -16.62
N PHE A 141 33.04 -0.71 -17.15
CA PHE A 141 32.79 -0.20 -18.49
C PHE A 141 31.97 1.08 -18.43
N ILE A 142 32.46 2.16 -19.05
CA ILE A 142 31.65 3.37 -19.26
C ILE A 142 30.68 3.08 -20.41
N PHE A 143 31.20 2.85 -21.61
CA PHE A 143 30.42 2.45 -22.78
C PHE A 143 30.79 1.03 -23.21
N LEU A 144 29.82 0.13 -23.26
CA LEU A 144 30.02 -1.25 -23.68
C LEU A 144 29.11 -1.60 -24.85
N ASN A 145 29.67 -2.00 -25.98
CA ASN A 145 28.96 -2.57 -27.11
C ASN A 145 29.31 -4.06 -27.20
N ILE A 146 28.32 -4.94 -27.05
CA ILE A 146 28.50 -6.39 -27.09
C ILE A 146 27.74 -7.02 -28.24
N SER A 147 28.35 -8.05 -28.84
CA SER A 147 27.71 -8.84 -29.88
C SER A 147 28.15 -10.29 -29.89
N ASN A 148 27.23 -11.22 -29.61
CA ASN A 148 27.54 -12.65 -29.55
C ASN A 148 28.68 -12.99 -28.56
N SER A 149 28.77 -12.26 -27.46
CA SER A 149 29.91 -12.29 -26.54
C SER A 149 29.50 -12.70 -25.13
N TYR A 150 30.45 -13.25 -24.37
CA TYR A 150 30.21 -13.79 -23.02
C TYR A 150 31.17 -13.13 -22.03
N LEU A 151 30.64 -12.55 -20.97
CA LEU A 151 31.38 -11.90 -19.90
C LEU A 151 31.22 -12.73 -18.62
N TYR A 152 32.29 -13.39 -18.18
CA TYR A 152 32.35 -14.23 -16.97
C TYR A 152 33.14 -13.51 -15.88
N GLY A 153 32.61 -13.39 -14.66
CA GLY A 153 33.25 -12.65 -13.56
C GLY A 153 32.39 -11.56 -12.93
N ASN A 154 32.98 -10.41 -12.57
CA ASN A 154 32.28 -9.27 -11.96
C ASN A 154 32.50 -7.98 -12.77
N TYR A 155 31.39 -7.32 -13.10
CA TYR A 155 31.41 -6.16 -13.99
C TYR A 155 30.63 -4.97 -13.45
N HIS A 156 31.19 -3.77 -13.61
CA HIS A 156 30.49 -2.51 -13.33
C HIS A 156 30.12 -1.83 -14.64
N LEU A 157 28.84 -1.49 -14.82
CA LEU A 157 28.38 -0.63 -15.90
C LEU A 157 28.07 0.75 -15.35
N PHE A 158 28.70 1.77 -15.93
CA PHE A 158 28.53 3.16 -15.50
C PHE A 158 27.53 3.95 -16.36
N THR A 159 27.42 3.64 -17.66
CA THR A 159 26.48 4.31 -18.57
C THR A 159 25.84 3.32 -19.55
N ASP A 160 25.96 3.53 -20.87
CA ASP A 160 25.17 2.80 -21.85
C ASP A 160 25.81 1.45 -22.23
N LEU A 161 24.96 0.41 -22.25
CA LEU A 161 25.23 -0.87 -22.90
C LEU A 161 24.50 -0.89 -24.25
N ARG A 162 25.24 -1.10 -25.33
CA ARG A 162 24.64 -1.41 -26.64
C ARG A 162 24.79 -2.90 -26.91
N TYR A 163 23.70 -3.53 -27.33
CA TYR A 163 23.68 -4.95 -27.65
C TYR A 163 23.22 -5.20 -29.09
N SER A 164 23.86 -6.17 -29.75
CA SER A 164 23.50 -6.65 -31.08
C SER A 164 23.89 -8.12 -31.29
N GLY A 165 23.06 -8.98 -31.86
CA GLY A 165 23.44 -10.37 -32.17
C GLY A 165 22.46 -11.38 -31.58
N SER A 166 22.68 -12.67 -31.82
CA SER A 166 21.71 -13.73 -31.45
C SER A 166 21.66 -14.01 -29.95
N TYR A 167 22.80 -14.09 -29.27
CA TYR A 167 22.87 -14.39 -27.84
C TYR A 167 24.11 -13.78 -27.18
N SER A 168 24.00 -13.11 -26.04
CA SER A 168 25.13 -12.65 -25.23
C SER A 168 24.87 -12.82 -23.75
N TYR A 169 25.94 -12.86 -22.97
CA TYR A 169 25.91 -13.25 -21.56
C TYR A 169 26.77 -12.33 -20.71
N ILE A 170 26.30 -11.95 -19.52
CA ILE A 170 27.06 -11.24 -18.49
C ILE A 170 26.83 -11.90 -17.13
N GLN A 171 27.90 -12.26 -16.44
CA GLN A 171 27.91 -12.75 -15.06
C GLN A 171 28.17 -11.60 -14.10
N ASN A 172 27.39 -11.48 -13.03
CA ASN A 172 27.47 -10.49 -11.95
C ASN A 172 27.65 -9.04 -12.43
N LEU A 173 26.53 -8.35 -12.65
CA LEU A 173 26.52 -6.96 -13.11
C LEU A 173 26.14 -6.00 -11.98
N TYR A 174 26.95 -4.95 -11.78
CA TYR A 174 26.61 -3.80 -10.96
C TYR A 174 26.28 -2.59 -11.84
N ILE A 175 25.11 -1.98 -11.65
CA ILE A 175 24.67 -0.79 -12.39
C ILE A 175 24.62 0.42 -11.46
N LYS A 176 25.56 1.35 -11.66
CA LYS A 176 25.75 2.48 -10.73
C LYS A 176 24.67 3.56 -10.84
N GLU A 177 24.22 3.84 -12.06
CA GLU A 177 23.26 4.92 -12.39
C GLU A 177 22.27 4.42 -13.44
N ASN A 178 21.19 5.18 -13.68
CA ASN A 178 20.20 4.87 -14.72
C ASN A 178 20.88 4.63 -16.08
N SER A 179 21.03 3.36 -16.42
CA SER A 179 21.83 2.90 -17.55
C SER A 179 20.93 2.36 -18.63
N PHE A 180 21.16 2.78 -19.87
CA PHE A 180 20.35 2.32 -20.99
C PHE A 180 20.97 1.11 -21.65
N ILE A 181 20.21 0.01 -21.71
CA ILE A 181 20.51 -1.11 -22.59
C ILE A 181 19.80 -0.89 -23.92
N THR A 182 20.57 -0.63 -24.98
CA THR A 182 20.05 -0.37 -26.32
C THR A 182 20.18 -1.58 -27.23
N PHE A 183 19.06 -2.08 -27.76
CA PHE A 183 19.03 -3.11 -28.80
C PHE A 183 19.22 -2.49 -30.19
N ALA A 184 20.25 -2.92 -30.91
CA ALA A 184 20.76 -2.18 -32.07
C ALA A 184 20.62 -2.89 -33.44
N GLN A 185 20.15 -4.13 -33.52
CA GLN A 185 20.05 -4.88 -34.78
C GLN A 185 18.71 -5.59 -34.99
N ALA A 186 18.33 -5.78 -36.25
CA ALA A 186 17.03 -6.25 -36.70
C ALA A 186 16.74 -7.76 -36.50
N GLN A 187 17.61 -8.52 -35.82
CA GLN A 187 17.47 -9.97 -35.64
C GLN A 187 17.06 -10.33 -34.19
N LYS A 188 16.69 -11.59 -33.94
CA LYS A 188 16.41 -12.09 -32.59
C LYS A 188 17.62 -11.82 -31.69
N ASN A 189 17.46 -10.95 -30.69
CA ASN A 189 18.55 -10.54 -29.80
C ASN A 189 18.30 -11.01 -28.36
N SER A 190 18.96 -12.08 -27.90
CA SER A 190 18.86 -12.52 -26.50
C SER A 190 20.05 -12.03 -25.67
N LEU A 191 19.83 -11.30 -24.58
CA LEU A 191 20.88 -10.93 -23.61
C LEU A 191 20.52 -11.56 -22.26
N GLN A 192 21.40 -12.40 -21.72
CA GLN A 192 21.28 -12.96 -20.39
C GLN A 192 22.22 -12.25 -19.42
N ILE A 193 21.71 -11.83 -18.26
CA ILE A 193 22.49 -11.27 -17.17
C ILE A 193 22.24 -12.14 -15.93
N ASP A 194 23.27 -12.83 -15.45
CA ASP A 194 23.22 -13.64 -14.24
C ASP A 194 23.65 -12.78 -13.05
N ASN A 195 22.75 -12.58 -12.08
CA ASN A 195 22.93 -11.79 -10.86
C ASN A 195 23.17 -10.28 -11.07
N PHE A 196 22.31 -9.48 -10.45
CA PHE A 196 22.59 -8.07 -10.20
C PHE A 196 23.19 -7.92 -8.81
N ILE A 197 24.32 -7.21 -8.71
CA ILE A 197 24.97 -6.90 -7.44
C ILE A 197 24.14 -5.80 -6.76
N GLU A 198 23.82 -5.98 -5.47
CA GLU A 198 23.16 -4.97 -4.62
C GLU A 198 21.77 -4.48 -5.11
N GLY A 199 21.01 -5.28 -5.85
CA GLY A 199 19.66 -4.87 -6.30
C GLY A 199 19.67 -3.80 -7.40
N THR A 200 20.80 -3.64 -8.10
CA THR A 200 21.00 -2.59 -9.10
C THR A 200 20.20 -2.77 -10.41
N GLU A 201 19.45 -3.87 -10.56
CA GLU A 201 18.48 -4.07 -11.65
C GLU A 201 17.45 -2.93 -11.75
N THR A 202 17.12 -2.30 -10.62
CA THR A 202 16.18 -1.16 -10.55
C THR A 202 16.65 0.07 -11.33
N ASN A 203 17.95 0.19 -11.57
CA ASN A 203 18.56 1.28 -12.34
C ASN A 203 18.61 0.98 -13.85
N LEU A 204 18.06 -0.14 -14.29
CA LEU A 204 18.21 -0.60 -15.67
C LEU A 204 17.01 -0.16 -16.52
N VAL A 205 17.31 0.44 -17.67
CA VAL A 205 16.29 0.86 -18.64
C VAL A 205 16.57 0.29 -20.02
N PHE A 206 15.58 -0.37 -20.64
CA PHE A 206 15.71 -0.87 -22.00
C PHE A 206 15.21 0.13 -23.03
N LYS A 207 16.03 0.36 -24.07
CA LYS A 207 15.67 1.16 -25.23
C LYS A 207 15.66 0.29 -26.48
N ILE A 208 14.48 0.10 -27.06
CA ILE A 208 14.31 -0.55 -28.36
C ILE A 208 14.37 0.54 -29.44
N ARG A 209 15.54 0.68 -30.07
CA ARG A 209 15.83 1.65 -31.14
C ARG A 209 15.97 1.02 -32.53
N SER A 210 15.86 -0.31 -32.62
CA SER A 210 16.21 -1.05 -33.83
C SER A 210 15.03 -1.11 -34.82
N GLY A 211 15.35 -1.36 -36.10
CA GLY A 211 14.37 -1.61 -37.15
C GLY A 211 13.79 -3.03 -37.17
N SER A 212 13.99 -3.85 -36.12
CA SER A 212 13.44 -5.21 -36.08
C SER A 212 11.93 -5.20 -35.89
N ASP A 213 11.29 -6.20 -36.49
CA ASP A 213 9.89 -6.55 -36.27
C ASP A 213 9.71 -7.45 -35.01
N TYR A 214 10.75 -8.16 -34.54
CA TYR A 214 10.63 -9.15 -33.46
C TYR A 214 11.71 -8.98 -32.39
N TYR A 215 11.28 -8.83 -31.14
CA TYR A 215 12.15 -8.72 -29.98
C TYR A 215 11.81 -9.79 -28.97
N SER A 216 12.84 -10.51 -28.51
CA SER A 216 12.75 -11.46 -27.42
C SER A 216 13.97 -11.22 -26.56
N ASN A 217 13.74 -10.83 -25.32
CA ASN A 217 14.80 -10.45 -24.39
C ASN A 217 14.66 -11.32 -23.15
N PHE A 218 15.76 -11.92 -22.70
CA PHE A 218 15.76 -12.91 -21.63
C PHE A 218 16.61 -12.39 -20.47
N ILE A 219 16.12 -11.39 -19.71
CA ILE A 219 16.78 -11.00 -18.46
C ILE A 219 16.17 -11.78 -17.32
N CYS A 220 16.70 -12.97 -17.12
CA CYS A 220 16.40 -13.72 -15.93
C CYS A 220 17.48 -13.38 -14.91
N SER A 221 17.17 -12.46 -13.98
CA SER A 221 17.96 -12.37 -12.77
C SER A 221 17.71 -13.65 -11.98
N LYS A 222 18.51 -14.68 -12.25
CA LYS A 222 18.69 -15.75 -11.27
C LYS A 222 19.51 -15.14 -10.17
N GLN A 223 18.94 -14.28 -9.31
CA GLN A 223 19.55 -14.02 -8.02
C GLN A 223 19.65 -15.39 -7.36
N LYS A 224 20.82 -16.00 -7.48
CA LYS A 224 21.13 -17.21 -6.74
C LYS A 224 21.35 -16.70 -5.33
N ASP A 225 20.26 -16.60 -4.57
CA ASP A 225 20.26 -16.09 -3.19
C ASP A 225 21.28 -16.86 -2.31
N PHE A 226 21.70 -18.04 -2.77
CA PHE A 226 22.87 -18.80 -2.34
C PHE A 226 24.18 -17.99 -2.18
N PHE A 227 24.45 -16.98 -3.02
CA PHE A 227 25.67 -16.17 -2.90
C PHE A 227 25.62 -15.16 -1.75
N LYS A 228 24.43 -14.78 -1.28
CA LYS A 228 24.27 -13.81 -0.19
C LYS A 228 24.48 -14.45 1.18
N TYR A 229 24.22 -15.75 1.30
CA TYR A 229 24.22 -16.44 2.59
C TYR A 229 25.36 -17.46 2.68
N PRO A 230 26.27 -17.35 3.67
CA PRO A 230 27.29 -18.37 3.92
C PRO A 230 26.70 -19.73 4.32
N SER A 231 25.39 -19.78 4.62
CA SER A 231 24.67 -20.98 5.00
C SER A 231 23.25 -21.03 4.45
N LEU A 232 22.77 -22.23 4.08
CA LEU A 232 21.43 -22.52 3.59
C LEU A 232 20.66 -23.37 4.59
N ARG A 233 19.34 -23.17 4.65
CA ARG A 233 18.45 -23.89 5.56
C ARG A 233 17.43 -24.69 4.76
N PHE A 234 17.41 -25.99 4.93
CA PHE A 234 16.41 -26.89 4.35
C PHE A 234 15.47 -27.38 5.47
N PRO A 235 14.21 -26.93 5.50
CA PRO A 235 13.22 -27.51 6.39
C PRO A 235 12.91 -28.94 5.92
N ASP A 236 12.92 -29.87 6.87
CA ASP A 236 12.46 -31.26 6.74
C ASP A 236 11.28 -31.46 7.72
N ALA A 237 10.56 -32.58 7.62
CA ALA A 237 9.33 -32.84 8.38
C ALA A 237 9.47 -32.59 9.90
N ASP A 238 10.66 -32.84 10.45
CA ASP A 238 10.94 -32.76 11.89
C ASP A 238 12.13 -31.83 12.27
N SER A 239 12.82 -31.19 11.32
CA SER A 239 14.02 -30.38 11.63
C SER A 239 14.39 -29.37 10.54
N ILE A 240 15.19 -28.36 10.89
CA ILE A 240 15.85 -27.48 9.92
C ILE A 240 17.30 -27.94 9.77
N LYS A 241 17.68 -28.37 8.57
CA LYS A 241 19.07 -28.72 8.24
C LYS A 241 19.82 -27.48 7.76
N VAL A 242 20.92 -27.13 8.39
CA VAL A 242 21.77 -26.00 8.01
C VAL A 242 23.04 -26.49 7.32
N TYR A 243 23.32 -25.96 6.14
CA TYR A 243 24.50 -26.28 5.36
C TYR A 243 25.32 -25.03 5.09
N GLU A 244 26.63 -25.06 5.36
CA GLU A 244 27.58 -24.10 4.79
C GLU A 244 27.79 -24.38 3.31
N VAL A 245 27.93 -23.34 2.50
CA VAL A 245 28.29 -23.47 1.08
C VAL A 245 29.82 -23.65 0.99
N ILE A 246 30.28 -24.80 0.48
CA ILE A 246 31.72 -25.08 0.31
C ILE A 246 32.24 -24.47 -0.99
N SER A 247 31.51 -24.67 -2.09
CA SER A 247 31.87 -24.18 -3.42
C SER A 247 30.69 -24.25 -4.37
N HIS A 248 30.64 -23.37 -5.37
CA HIS A 248 29.73 -23.47 -6.51
C HIS A 248 30.57 -23.59 -7.80
N GLU A 249 30.24 -24.53 -8.68
CA GLU A 249 30.87 -24.57 -10.01
C GLU A 249 29.95 -23.85 -11.01
N SER A 250 30.41 -22.73 -11.58
CA SER A 250 29.72 -22.04 -12.69
C SER A 250 30.20 -22.47 -14.09
N GLU A 251 30.99 -23.54 -14.20
CA GLU A 251 31.87 -23.73 -15.37
C GLU A 251 31.56 -24.96 -16.25
N GLN A 252 30.29 -25.31 -16.44
CA GLN A 252 29.92 -26.07 -17.64
C GLN A 252 28.65 -25.50 -18.25
N LYS A 253 28.70 -25.27 -19.57
CA LYS A 253 27.59 -24.78 -20.41
C LYS A 253 26.26 -25.40 -19.95
N GLY A 254 25.47 -24.62 -19.21
CA GLY A 254 24.10 -24.97 -18.86
C GLY A 254 23.88 -25.96 -17.72
N ASN A 255 24.79 -26.14 -16.75
CA ASN A 255 24.47 -26.87 -15.50
C ASN A 255 24.94 -26.08 -14.27
N TYR A 256 24.13 -26.01 -13.21
CA TYR A 256 24.45 -25.29 -11.98
C TYR A 256 24.68 -26.27 -10.82
N CYS A 257 25.92 -26.43 -10.38
CA CYS A 257 26.26 -27.39 -9.32
C CYS A 257 26.80 -26.70 -8.05
N ILE A 258 26.30 -27.10 -6.87
CA ILE A 258 26.66 -26.56 -5.54
C ILE A 258 27.17 -27.71 -4.64
N ASP A 259 28.26 -27.47 -3.91
CA ASP A 259 28.78 -28.34 -2.85
C ASP A 259 28.45 -27.73 -1.47
N LEU A 260 27.76 -28.49 -0.64
CA LEU A 260 27.21 -28.06 0.64
C LEU A 260 27.75 -28.95 1.77
N LYS A 261 28.13 -28.34 2.89
CA LYS A 261 28.56 -29.03 4.11
C LYS A 261 27.55 -28.81 5.21
N ARG A 262 26.96 -29.87 5.73
CA ARG A 262 26.06 -29.75 6.88
C ARG A 262 26.81 -29.28 8.12
N VAL A 263 26.27 -28.30 8.84
CA VAL A 263 26.89 -27.70 10.04
C VAL A 263 26.02 -27.77 11.31
N ASP A 264 24.93 -28.55 11.29
CA ASP A 264 24.09 -28.75 12.46
C ASP A 264 24.86 -29.39 13.64
N ASN A 265 25.27 -28.55 14.60
CA ASN A 265 25.81 -28.94 15.91
C ASN A 265 26.85 -30.08 15.90
N ASN A 266 27.69 -30.17 14.85
CA ASN A 266 28.71 -31.19 14.66
C ASN A 266 28.22 -32.67 14.71
N ARG A 267 26.90 -32.93 14.66
CA ARG A 267 26.36 -34.30 14.77
C ARG A 267 26.38 -35.07 13.47
N TYR A 268 26.37 -34.39 12.33
CA TYR A 268 26.27 -35.02 11.01
C TYR A 268 27.34 -34.47 10.07
N LYS A 269 28.20 -35.34 9.54
CA LYS A 269 29.16 -35.03 8.47
C LYS A 269 28.54 -35.40 7.13
N GLU A 270 27.64 -34.55 6.66
CA GLU A 270 26.96 -34.75 5.39
C GLU A 270 27.53 -33.73 4.39
N HIS A 271 28.09 -34.25 3.30
CA HIS A 271 28.51 -33.47 2.14
C HIS A 271 27.47 -33.68 1.05
N LEU A 272 26.76 -32.62 0.70
CA LEU A 272 25.68 -32.66 -0.27
C LEU A 272 26.11 -31.90 -1.52
N LYS A 273 26.31 -32.64 -2.61
CA LYS A 273 26.63 -32.10 -3.93
C LYS A 273 25.36 -32.08 -4.75
N ILE A 274 24.81 -30.91 -5.00
CA ILE A 274 23.56 -30.70 -5.74
C ILE A 274 23.89 -30.17 -7.13
N CYS A 275 23.22 -30.64 -8.17
CA CYS A 275 23.30 -29.99 -9.46
C CYS A 275 21.94 -29.85 -10.14
N ILE A 276 21.67 -28.66 -10.66
CA ILE A 276 20.48 -28.24 -11.40
C ILE A 276 20.88 -28.16 -12.88
N PRO A 277 20.53 -29.16 -13.70
CA PRO A 277 20.92 -29.14 -15.10
C PRO A 277 19.96 -28.27 -15.92
N MET A 278 20.48 -27.27 -16.64
CA MET A 278 19.69 -26.37 -17.50
C MET A 278 19.55 -26.86 -18.94
N ASN A 279 20.29 -27.90 -19.34
CA ASN A 279 20.16 -28.56 -20.64
C ASN A 279 20.36 -30.08 -20.52
N GLY A 280 19.26 -30.83 -20.40
CA GLY A 280 19.23 -32.29 -20.26
C GLY A 280 19.34 -32.77 -18.80
N ASN A 281 19.38 -34.08 -18.55
CA ASN A 281 19.41 -34.67 -17.20
C ASN A 281 20.84 -34.98 -16.67
N ASN A 282 21.88 -34.44 -17.30
CA ASN A 282 23.25 -34.89 -17.03
C ASN A 282 23.96 -33.96 -16.05
N CYS A 283 24.03 -34.36 -14.78
CA CYS A 283 24.91 -33.75 -13.78
C CYS A 283 26.31 -34.39 -13.82
N LYS A 284 27.35 -33.65 -13.39
CA LYS A 284 28.69 -34.23 -13.21
C LYS A 284 28.63 -35.40 -12.20
N SER A 285 29.51 -36.38 -12.38
CA SER A 285 29.61 -37.54 -11.49
C SER A 285 29.75 -37.11 -10.02
N GLY A 286 28.93 -37.68 -9.14
CA GLY A 286 28.91 -37.37 -7.71
C GLY A 286 27.97 -36.24 -7.28
N TYR A 287 27.27 -35.57 -8.23
CA TYR A 287 26.22 -34.60 -7.92
C TYR A 287 24.82 -35.23 -8.03
N ILE A 288 23.95 -34.90 -7.07
CA ILE A 288 22.55 -35.30 -7.04
C ILE A 288 21.75 -34.32 -7.91
N ASN A 289 21.00 -34.83 -8.87
CA ASN A 289 20.02 -34.05 -9.62
C ASN A 289 18.77 -33.85 -8.75
N THR A 290 18.45 -32.61 -8.39
CA THR A 290 17.26 -32.28 -7.59
C THR A 290 16.40 -31.28 -8.33
N ALA A 291 15.34 -31.75 -9.00
CA ALA A 291 14.31 -30.88 -9.59
C ALA A 291 13.59 -30.03 -8.54
N THR A 292 13.47 -30.53 -7.30
CA THR A 292 12.75 -29.88 -6.19
C THR A 292 13.34 -28.55 -5.72
N LEU A 293 14.60 -28.24 -6.05
CA LEU A 293 15.22 -26.96 -5.72
C LEU A 293 14.85 -25.83 -6.69
N GLU A 294 14.52 -26.15 -7.95
CA GLU A 294 13.99 -25.16 -8.91
C GLU A 294 12.64 -24.61 -8.43
N ASP A 295 11.81 -25.46 -7.81
CA ASP A 295 10.53 -25.06 -7.21
C ASP A 295 10.69 -24.21 -5.93
N SER A 296 11.83 -24.33 -5.25
CA SER A 296 12.09 -23.71 -3.95
C SER A 296 12.68 -22.29 -4.05
N TYR A 297 13.30 -21.98 -5.19
CA TYR A 297 13.95 -20.71 -5.47
C TYR A 297 13.61 -20.29 -6.90
N PRO A 298 12.34 -19.90 -7.15
CA PRO A 298 11.94 -19.39 -8.46
C PRO A 298 12.91 -18.27 -8.88
N ASN A 299 13.19 -18.17 -10.18
CA ASN A 299 13.90 -17.01 -10.73
C ASN A 299 13.29 -15.76 -10.09
N GLU A 300 14.08 -15.00 -9.32
CA GLU A 300 13.58 -13.75 -8.78
C GLU A 300 13.20 -12.88 -9.96
N SER A 301 11.91 -12.54 -9.99
CA SER A 301 11.35 -11.73 -11.04
C SER A 301 12.15 -10.44 -11.18
N SER A 302 12.53 -10.12 -12.41
CA SER A 302 13.08 -8.82 -12.73
C SER A 302 11.96 -7.83 -13.02
N SER A 303 12.04 -6.64 -12.42
CA SER A 303 11.28 -5.48 -12.89
C SER A 303 11.97 -4.90 -14.13
N VAL A 304 11.20 -4.62 -15.18
CA VAL A 304 11.73 -4.22 -16.47
C VAL A 304 10.96 -3.03 -17.04
N ASN A 305 11.68 -1.96 -17.37
CA ASN A 305 11.14 -0.79 -18.09
C ASN A 305 11.62 -0.79 -19.54
N ILE A 306 10.68 -0.86 -20.50
CA ILE A 306 10.92 -0.97 -21.94
C ILE A 306 10.41 0.28 -22.65
N PHE A 307 11.33 1.04 -23.24
CA PHE A 307 11.02 2.20 -24.07
C PHE A 307 11.18 1.85 -25.54
N ILE A 308 10.08 1.93 -26.29
CA ILE A 308 10.08 1.71 -27.74
C ILE A 308 10.16 3.06 -28.43
N THR A 309 11.15 3.20 -29.31
CA THR A 309 11.43 4.44 -30.04
C THR A 309 11.38 4.25 -31.55
N SER A 310 11.11 3.02 -32.01
CA SER A 310 10.92 2.66 -33.41
C SER A 310 9.56 2.02 -33.60
N ASN A 311 8.78 2.54 -34.56
CA ASN A 311 7.48 2.00 -34.96
C ASN A 311 7.56 0.68 -35.76
N SER A 312 8.78 0.21 -36.07
CA SER A 312 8.98 -1.09 -36.72
C SER A 312 8.75 -2.26 -35.77
N THR A 313 8.71 -2.03 -34.46
CA THR A 313 8.55 -3.08 -33.46
C THR A 313 7.16 -3.69 -33.60
N LYS A 314 7.07 -4.98 -33.91
CA LYS A 314 5.78 -5.69 -34.04
C LYS A 314 5.56 -6.69 -32.93
N THR A 315 6.59 -7.44 -32.53
CA THR A 315 6.44 -8.50 -31.53
C THR A 315 7.42 -8.31 -30.37
N LEU A 316 6.91 -8.46 -29.14
CA LEU A 316 7.68 -8.49 -27.90
C LEU A 316 7.41 -9.81 -27.16
N ASP A 317 8.45 -10.64 -27.01
CA ASP A 317 8.39 -11.91 -26.32
C ASP A 317 8.98 -11.78 -24.90
N LEU A 318 8.10 -11.82 -23.91
CA LEU A 318 8.31 -11.68 -22.47
C LEU A 318 8.07 -13.01 -21.72
N SER A 319 8.02 -14.15 -22.41
CA SER A 319 7.50 -15.41 -21.82
C SER A 319 8.36 -16.08 -20.75
N GLU A 320 9.51 -15.54 -20.38
CA GLU A 320 10.57 -16.33 -19.75
C GLU A 320 10.89 -15.95 -18.30
N CYS A 321 10.78 -14.67 -17.88
CA CYS A 321 11.15 -14.28 -16.50
C CYS A 321 10.86 -12.81 -16.09
N HIS A 322 9.65 -12.29 -16.34
CA HIS A 322 9.27 -10.93 -15.91
C HIS A 322 7.95 -10.92 -15.12
N SER A 323 7.93 -10.32 -13.93
CA SER A 323 6.68 -10.07 -13.18
C SER A 323 6.22 -8.63 -13.23
N ASP A 324 7.13 -7.66 -13.13
CA ASP A 324 6.77 -6.24 -13.15
C ASP A 324 7.31 -5.61 -14.43
N VAL A 325 6.41 -5.32 -15.38
CA VAL A 325 6.78 -4.90 -16.72
C VAL A 325 6.11 -3.57 -17.05
N THR A 326 6.92 -2.59 -17.46
CA THR A 326 6.44 -1.33 -18.05
C THR A 326 6.84 -1.27 -19.52
N ILE A 327 5.89 -1.01 -20.41
CA ILE A 327 6.12 -0.84 -21.85
C ILE A 327 5.59 0.54 -22.27
N GLU A 328 6.49 1.39 -22.75
CA GLU A 328 6.16 2.75 -23.18
C GLU A 328 6.52 2.99 -24.64
N TRP A 329 5.57 3.53 -25.40
CA TRP A 329 5.80 4.12 -26.70
C TRP A 329 6.19 5.59 -26.55
N ILE A 330 7.34 6.01 -27.09
CA ILE A 330 7.85 7.38 -26.90
C ILE A 330 6.94 8.47 -27.49
N GLU A 331 6.09 8.14 -28.47
CA GLU A 331 5.10 9.07 -29.03
C GLU A 331 3.68 8.82 -28.49
N SER A 332 3.55 8.21 -27.30
CA SER A 332 2.31 7.85 -26.62
C SER A 332 1.30 8.99 -26.48
N ASN A 333 1.76 10.25 -26.46
CA ASN A 333 0.87 11.41 -26.42
C ASN A 333 0.10 11.67 -27.74
N SER A 334 0.54 11.06 -28.85
CA SER A 334 0.03 11.35 -30.20
C SER A 334 -0.49 10.11 -30.94
N SER A 335 -0.05 8.93 -30.55
CA SER A 335 -0.38 7.68 -31.23
C SER A 335 -0.27 6.49 -30.28
N LYS A 336 -0.80 5.35 -30.73
CA LYS A 336 -0.59 4.04 -30.11
C LYS A 336 0.28 3.19 -31.03
N LEU A 337 1.18 2.41 -30.45
CA LEU A 337 1.97 1.43 -31.17
C LEU A 337 1.33 0.04 -31.07
N SER A 338 0.91 -0.55 -32.19
CA SER A 338 0.40 -1.92 -32.19
C SER A 338 1.53 -2.93 -31.98
N LEU A 339 1.38 -3.81 -30.98
CA LEU A 339 2.37 -4.79 -30.58
C LEU A 339 1.75 -6.15 -30.29
N ASP A 340 2.27 -7.20 -30.92
CA ASP A 340 2.09 -8.58 -30.50
C ASP A 340 2.93 -8.86 -29.25
N ILE A 341 2.30 -9.23 -28.14
CA ILE A 341 2.99 -9.56 -26.88
C ILE A 341 2.83 -11.04 -26.60
N LYS A 342 3.94 -11.73 -26.35
CA LYS A 342 3.95 -13.10 -25.83
C LYS A 342 4.37 -13.03 -24.37
N GLY A 343 3.46 -13.33 -23.44
CA GLY A 343 3.64 -13.06 -22.00
C GLY A 343 3.89 -14.30 -21.16
N SER A 344 4.50 -14.11 -19.99
CA SER A 344 4.40 -15.03 -18.83
C SER A 344 3.33 -14.50 -17.88
N PRO A 345 3.00 -15.19 -16.77
CA PRO A 345 2.27 -14.56 -15.68
C PRO A 345 3.02 -13.31 -15.19
N PHE A 346 2.30 -12.20 -15.06
CA PHE A 346 2.81 -10.94 -14.54
C PHE A 346 2.27 -10.73 -13.11
N ARG A 347 3.02 -9.98 -12.31
CA ARG A 347 2.48 -9.32 -11.11
C ARG A 347 1.90 -7.97 -11.51
N THR A 348 2.67 -7.16 -12.23
CA THR A 348 2.23 -5.85 -12.71
C THR A 348 2.56 -5.71 -14.18
N LEU A 349 1.58 -5.35 -15.01
CA LEU A 349 1.80 -4.98 -16.41
C LEU A 349 1.31 -3.55 -16.66
N HIS A 350 2.23 -2.61 -16.87
CA HIS A 350 1.94 -1.21 -17.18
C HIS A 350 2.24 -0.91 -18.65
N MET A 351 1.26 -0.43 -19.38
CA MET A 351 1.36 -0.09 -20.80
C MET A 351 0.99 1.36 -21.05
N ILE A 352 1.84 2.07 -21.80
CA ILE A 352 1.70 3.50 -22.09
C ILE A 352 1.82 3.71 -23.62
N GLY A 353 0.72 4.11 -24.26
CA GLY A 353 0.65 4.29 -25.72
C GLY A 353 0.77 2.99 -26.53
N ILE A 354 0.31 1.85 -26.01
CA ILE A 354 0.46 0.53 -26.66
C ILE A 354 -0.91 -0.03 -27.07
N ASP A 355 -1.03 -0.57 -28.27
CA ASP A 355 -2.18 -1.37 -28.72
C ASP A 355 -1.77 -2.85 -28.76
N ALA A 356 -1.99 -3.56 -27.65
CA ALA A 356 -1.41 -4.87 -27.38
C ALA A 356 -2.26 -6.04 -27.91
N HIS A 357 -1.60 -6.97 -28.61
CA HIS A 357 -2.14 -8.24 -29.09
C HIS A 357 -1.46 -9.42 -28.42
N PHE A 358 -2.13 -10.06 -27.46
CA PHE A 358 -1.54 -11.23 -26.82
C PHE A 358 -1.63 -12.47 -27.71
N ASN A 359 -0.53 -13.22 -27.80
CA ASN A 359 -0.42 -14.45 -28.61
C ASN A 359 -0.49 -15.74 -27.78
N ASN A 360 -0.77 -15.64 -26.49
CA ASN A 360 -0.96 -16.74 -25.55
C ASN A 360 -1.82 -16.30 -24.36
N ASP A 361 -2.24 -17.26 -23.55
CA ASP A 361 -2.94 -16.96 -22.30
C ASP A 361 -1.98 -16.26 -21.32
N VAL A 362 -2.48 -15.22 -20.65
CA VAL A 362 -1.72 -14.39 -19.71
C VAL A 362 -2.52 -14.20 -18.42
N ASN A 363 -1.83 -14.29 -17.28
CA ASN A 363 -2.40 -13.96 -15.98
C ASN A 363 -1.59 -12.81 -15.36
N SER A 364 -2.24 -11.75 -14.88
CA SER A 364 -1.57 -10.59 -14.27
C SER A 364 -2.23 -10.24 -12.94
N ASP A 365 -1.51 -10.02 -11.84
CA ASP A 365 -2.20 -9.54 -10.62
C ASP A 365 -2.82 -8.15 -10.89
N GLU A 366 -2.03 -7.22 -11.41
CA GLU A 366 -2.44 -5.86 -11.75
C GLU A 366 -2.09 -5.52 -13.22
N VAL A 367 -2.97 -4.78 -13.89
CA VAL A 367 -2.73 -4.19 -15.21
C VAL A 367 -3.02 -2.70 -15.18
N ILE A 368 -2.13 -1.89 -15.74
CA ILE A 368 -2.28 -0.43 -15.84
C ILE A 368 -2.20 -0.02 -17.31
N LEU A 369 -3.21 0.69 -17.81
CA LEU A 369 -3.31 1.15 -19.20
C LEU A 369 -3.41 2.68 -19.25
N GLU A 370 -2.44 3.31 -19.91
CA GLU A 370 -2.45 4.74 -20.20
C GLU A 370 -2.38 4.95 -21.71
N ASN A 371 -3.40 5.57 -22.30
CA ASN A 371 -3.63 5.64 -23.74
C ASN A 371 -3.31 4.31 -24.44
N SER A 372 -3.75 3.18 -23.86
CA SER A 372 -3.35 1.85 -24.30
C SER A 372 -4.53 0.93 -24.47
N ASN A 373 -4.41 -0.03 -25.38
CA ASN A 373 -5.44 -1.01 -25.64
C ASN A 373 -4.94 -2.42 -25.43
N ILE A 374 -5.85 -3.33 -25.09
CA ILE A 374 -5.63 -4.77 -25.18
C ILE A 374 -6.67 -5.38 -26.11
N ASN A 375 -6.20 -6.14 -27.10
CA ASN A 375 -7.02 -6.90 -28.02
C ASN A 375 -6.43 -8.31 -28.19
N SER A 376 -7.06 -9.32 -27.59
CA SER A 376 -6.56 -10.70 -27.60
C SER A 376 -7.66 -11.68 -27.97
N LYS A 377 -7.27 -12.80 -28.60
CA LYS A 377 -8.13 -13.99 -28.76
C LYS A 377 -7.88 -15.06 -27.69
N TYR A 378 -6.94 -14.80 -26.78
CA TYR A 378 -6.50 -15.69 -25.72
C TYR A 378 -7.07 -15.26 -24.38
N ILE A 379 -7.07 -16.16 -23.39
CA ILE A 379 -7.56 -15.87 -22.05
C ILE A 379 -6.59 -14.88 -21.40
N PHE A 380 -7.13 -13.76 -20.93
CA PHE A 380 -6.39 -12.80 -20.14
C PHE A 380 -7.10 -12.63 -18.80
N SER A 381 -6.46 -13.03 -17.72
CA SER A 381 -7.00 -12.88 -16.37
C SER A 381 -6.22 -11.85 -15.59
N THR A 382 -6.92 -11.01 -14.84
CA THR A 382 -6.29 -10.12 -13.87
C THR A 382 -7.14 -9.89 -12.63
N LEU A 383 -6.52 -9.62 -11.48
CA LEU A 383 -7.26 -9.26 -10.28
C LEU A 383 -7.75 -7.82 -10.41
N ASP A 384 -6.83 -6.90 -10.73
CA ASP A 384 -7.06 -5.46 -10.77
C ASP A 384 -6.67 -4.86 -12.13
N MET A 385 -7.60 -4.17 -12.79
CA MET A 385 -7.35 -3.45 -14.04
C MET A 385 -7.55 -1.95 -13.87
N LYS A 386 -6.50 -1.16 -14.11
CA LYS A 386 -6.50 0.30 -14.06
C LYS A 386 -6.35 0.88 -15.46
N PHE A 387 -7.19 1.83 -15.85
CA PHE A 387 -7.12 2.39 -17.20
C PHE A 387 -7.71 3.79 -17.34
N ASP A 388 -7.21 4.56 -18.31
CA ASP A 388 -7.70 5.91 -18.62
C ASP A 388 -8.80 5.97 -19.71
N GLN A 389 -9.38 7.16 -19.94
CA GLN A 389 -10.43 7.37 -20.96
C GLN A 389 -10.00 7.03 -22.39
N SER A 390 -8.71 7.15 -22.68
CA SER A 390 -8.16 6.83 -24.00
C SER A 390 -7.86 5.36 -24.18
N SER A 391 -8.00 4.55 -23.13
CA SER A 391 -7.69 3.13 -23.13
C SER A 391 -8.92 2.27 -23.41
N SER A 392 -8.72 1.10 -24.01
CA SER A 392 -9.82 0.17 -24.30
C SER A 392 -9.39 -1.29 -24.18
N PHE A 393 -10.31 -2.18 -23.86
CA PHE A 393 -10.05 -3.62 -23.81
C PHE A 393 -11.19 -4.34 -24.52
N LEU A 394 -10.86 -5.12 -25.56
CA LEU A 394 -11.81 -5.87 -26.37
C LEU A 394 -11.42 -7.35 -26.32
N ASN A 395 -12.11 -8.16 -25.50
CA ASN A 395 -12.00 -9.62 -25.52
C ASN A 395 -13.28 -10.23 -24.91
N SER A 396 -13.65 -11.40 -25.41
CA SER A 396 -14.79 -12.19 -24.92
C SER A 396 -14.52 -12.92 -23.61
N ASP A 397 -13.25 -13.15 -23.26
CA ASP A 397 -12.85 -14.06 -22.17
C ASP A 397 -11.92 -13.42 -21.13
N TYR A 398 -12.22 -12.18 -20.71
CA TYR A 398 -11.56 -11.55 -19.56
C TYR A 398 -12.16 -12.04 -18.24
N LYS A 399 -11.30 -12.40 -17.29
CA LYS A 399 -11.67 -12.51 -15.88
C LYS A 399 -10.97 -11.38 -15.12
N VAL A 400 -11.73 -10.33 -14.79
CA VAL A 400 -11.29 -9.20 -13.97
C VAL A 400 -12.15 -9.15 -12.71
N GLU A 401 -11.54 -9.00 -11.54
CA GLU A 401 -12.27 -8.91 -10.28
C GLU A 401 -12.62 -7.44 -9.94
N ALA A 402 -11.71 -6.50 -10.21
CA ALA A 402 -11.91 -5.07 -10.02
C ALA A 402 -11.31 -4.19 -11.13
N TYR A 403 -11.95 -3.03 -11.35
CA TYR A 403 -11.55 -1.99 -12.28
C TYR A 403 -11.33 -0.67 -11.53
N GLU A 404 -10.29 0.07 -11.89
CA GLU A 404 -10.06 1.45 -11.45
C GLU A 404 -9.92 2.38 -12.67
N LEU A 405 -10.73 3.44 -12.71
CA LEU A 405 -10.69 4.43 -13.77
C LEU A 405 -9.70 5.54 -13.42
N LEU A 406 -8.56 5.60 -14.13
CA LEU A 406 -7.49 6.58 -13.94
C LEU A 406 -7.78 7.86 -14.72
N ASN A 407 -7.61 9.03 -14.10
CA ASN A 407 -7.80 10.34 -14.75
C ASN A 407 -9.14 10.47 -15.50
N TYR A 408 -10.17 9.77 -15.04
CA TYR A 408 -11.48 9.67 -15.67
C TYR A 408 -12.45 10.64 -15.01
N SER A 409 -13.01 11.54 -15.80
CA SER A 409 -13.98 12.54 -15.37
C SER A 409 -15.36 12.20 -15.94
N PRO A 410 -16.16 11.34 -15.28
CA PRO A 410 -17.41 10.85 -15.84
C PRO A 410 -18.45 11.98 -15.89
N LYS A 411 -19.17 12.08 -17.01
CA LYS A 411 -20.33 12.99 -17.14
C LYS A 411 -21.62 12.31 -16.74
N LYS A 412 -21.74 11.01 -17.01
CA LYS A 412 -22.94 10.22 -16.76
C LYS A 412 -22.59 8.83 -16.22
N ILE A 413 -23.27 8.41 -15.17
CA ILE A 413 -23.20 7.06 -14.62
C ILE A 413 -24.63 6.52 -14.60
N ASN A 414 -24.90 5.48 -15.39
CA ASN A 414 -26.19 4.79 -15.40
C ASN A 414 -26.02 3.37 -14.89
N PHE A 415 -27.10 2.84 -14.34
CA PHE A 415 -27.18 1.44 -13.95
C PHE A 415 -28.32 0.80 -14.77
N GLU A 416 -28.06 -0.40 -15.29
CA GLU A 416 -28.98 -1.26 -16.03
C GLU A 416 -29.01 -2.66 -15.37
N ASP A 417 -29.88 -3.57 -15.84
CA ASP A 417 -30.14 -4.85 -15.16
C ASP A 417 -28.87 -5.70 -14.95
N ASP A 418 -27.95 -5.73 -15.92
CA ASP A 418 -26.70 -6.49 -15.82
C ASP A 418 -25.43 -5.63 -15.88
N LEU A 419 -25.57 -4.29 -16.02
CA LEU A 419 -24.48 -3.40 -16.39
C LEU A 419 -24.42 -2.09 -15.58
N ILE A 420 -23.19 -1.68 -15.24
CA ILE A 420 -22.81 -0.32 -14.87
C ILE A 420 -22.34 0.36 -16.14
N GLN A 421 -22.97 1.46 -16.54
CA GLN A 421 -22.53 2.27 -17.68
C GLN A 421 -21.93 3.58 -17.16
N ILE A 422 -20.66 3.84 -17.48
CA ILE A 422 -19.96 5.09 -17.19
C ILE A 422 -19.62 5.75 -18.53
N ASP A 423 -20.29 6.85 -18.82
CA ASP A 423 -20.34 7.50 -20.13
C ASP A 423 -20.63 6.49 -21.26
N GLU A 424 -19.61 6.10 -22.03
CA GLU A 424 -19.72 5.13 -23.15
C GLU A 424 -19.23 3.72 -22.78
N ILE A 425 -18.74 3.50 -21.56
CA ILE A 425 -18.12 2.24 -21.11
C ILE A 425 -19.10 1.43 -20.28
N GLU A 426 -19.19 0.13 -20.56
CA GLU A 426 -20.09 -0.82 -19.89
C GLU A 426 -19.30 -1.84 -19.05
N PHE A 427 -19.71 -2.06 -17.80
CA PHE A 427 -19.14 -3.06 -16.88
C PHE A 427 -20.24 -3.98 -16.37
N LEU A 428 -19.98 -5.27 -16.21
CA LEU A 428 -20.95 -6.18 -15.57
C LEU A 428 -21.15 -5.82 -14.09
N ASN A 429 -22.38 -5.93 -13.59
CA ASN A 429 -22.75 -5.59 -12.20
C ASN A 429 -21.96 -6.35 -11.12
N LYS A 430 -21.41 -7.52 -11.45
CA LYS A 430 -20.54 -8.31 -10.55
C LYS A 430 -19.14 -7.71 -10.33
N HIS A 431 -18.71 -6.76 -11.16
CA HIS A 431 -17.37 -6.19 -11.09
C HIS A 431 -17.32 -5.01 -10.12
N THR A 432 -16.20 -4.88 -9.38
CA THR A 432 -15.92 -3.65 -8.64
C THR A 432 -15.39 -2.58 -9.57
N VAL A 433 -15.98 -1.38 -9.53
CA VAL A 433 -15.57 -0.23 -10.33
C VAL A 433 -15.26 0.93 -9.40
N ILE A 434 -13.99 1.29 -9.34
CA ILE A 434 -13.46 2.40 -8.55
C ILE A 434 -13.24 3.59 -9.49
N ILE A 435 -13.85 4.71 -9.16
CA ILE A 435 -13.67 5.98 -9.86
C ILE A 435 -12.96 6.91 -8.88
N ASN A 436 -11.67 7.14 -9.09
CA ASN A 436 -10.82 7.86 -8.14
C ASN A 436 -10.26 9.15 -8.78
N ASN A 437 -11.08 10.20 -8.91
CA ASN A 437 -10.69 11.43 -9.62
C ASN A 437 -11.41 12.70 -9.14
N ASP A 438 -10.82 13.86 -9.46
CA ASP A 438 -11.49 15.17 -9.40
C ASP A 438 -12.61 15.24 -10.44
N LEU A 439 -13.85 14.99 -10.01
CA LEU A 439 -15.01 15.01 -10.91
C LEU A 439 -15.12 16.33 -11.67
N PRO A 440 -15.64 16.32 -12.92
CA PRO A 440 -15.92 17.54 -13.66
C PRO A 440 -16.96 18.39 -12.93
N LEU A 441 -17.18 19.62 -13.42
CA LEU A 441 -18.14 20.55 -12.79
C LEU A 441 -19.55 19.96 -12.69
N ASP A 442 -19.96 19.08 -13.60
CA ASP A 442 -21.25 18.39 -13.57
C ASP A 442 -21.08 16.89 -13.87
N THR A 443 -21.52 16.02 -12.95
CA THR A 443 -21.64 14.57 -13.14
C THR A 443 -23.06 14.12 -12.78
N GLU A 444 -23.71 13.35 -13.65
CA GLU A 444 -25.05 12.80 -13.44
C GLU A 444 -25.00 11.31 -13.09
N ILE A 445 -25.73 10.90 -12.05
CA ILE A 445 -25.86 9.51 -11.60
C ILE A 445 -27.35 9.14 -11.66
N ASN A 446 -27.68 8.21 -12.55
CA ASN A 446 -29.04 7.70 -12.75
C ASN A 446 -29.17 6.32 -12.10
N LEU A 447 -29.83 6.27 -10.94
CA LEU A 447 -30.08 5.06 -10.17
C LEU A 447 -31.36 4.35 -10.65
N ASN A 448 -31.30 3.02 -10.72
CA ASN A 448 -32.44 2.14 -11.01
C ASN A 448 -32.60 1.04 -9.91
N SER A 449 -33.58 0.13 -10.08
CA SER A 449 -33.89 -0.98 -9.16
C SER A 449 -32.72 -1.92 -8.85
N GLN A 450 -31.74 -1.99 -9.76
CA GLN A 450 -30.66 -2.97 -9.73
C GLN A 450 -29.29 -2.30 -9.53
N SER A 451 -29.25 -1.06 -9.04
CA SER A 451 -28.02 -0.29 -8.82
C SER A 451 -27.01 -1.15 -8.03
N PRO A 452 -25.84 -1.50 -8.60
CA PRO A 452 -24.94 -2.53 -8.10
C PRO A 452 -24.07 -2.03 -6.95
N SER A 453 -23.79 -2.96 -6.04
CA SER A 453 -23.03 -2.82 -4.79
C SER A 453 -21.56 -2.45 -4.97
N ASN A 454 -21.04 -2.53 -6.19
CA ASN A 454 -19.61 -2.59 -6.44
C ASN A 454 -19.04 -1.30 -7.09
N ALA A 455 -19.83 -0.23 -7.18
CA ALA A 455 -19.33 1.09 -7.63
C ALA A 455 -18.88 1.95 -6.44
N ILE A 456 -17.63 2.43 -6.48
CA ILE A 456 -17.03 3.31 -5.48
C ILE A 456 -16.55 4.59 -6.15
N LEU A 457 -17.11 5.72 -5.74
CA LEU A 457 -16.79 7.03 -6.30
C LEU A 457 -16.07 7.91 -5.27
N PHE A 458 -14.83 8.30 -5.57
CA PHE A 458 -14.09 9.31 -4.83
C PHE A 458 -14.06 10.62 -5.62
N ASN A 459 -14.36 11.71 -4.94
CA ASN A 459 -14.33 13.05 -5.50
C ASN A 459 -13.67 14.03 -4.53
N SER A 460 -12.63 14.70 -4.99
CA SER A 460 -11.89 15.72 -4.24
C SER A 460 -12.08 17.15 -4.77
N ASN A 461 -12.88 17.34 -5.83
CA ASN A 461 -13.06 18.65 -6.44
C ASN A 461 -14.19 19.46 -5.75
N PRO A 462 -13.89 20.57 -5.05
CA PRO A 462 -14.90 21.36 -4.34
C PRO A 462 -15.85 22.12 -5.27
N LEU A 463 -15.52 22.25 -6.56
CA LEU A 463 -16.36 22.91 -7.57
C LEU A 463 -17.28 21.93 -8.31
N SER A 464 -17.17 20.64 -8.03
CA SER A 464 -17.99 19.62 -8.69
C SER A 464 -19.45 19.64 -8.21
N ILE A 465 -20.35 19.26 -9.11
CA ILE A 465 -21.77 19.09 -8.86
C ILE A 465 -22.15 17.65 -9.26
N ILE A 466 -22.49 16.83 -8.27
CA ILE A 466 -22.99 15.47 -8.48
C ILE A 466 -24.53 15.52 -8.47
N LYS A 467 -25.16 15.24 -9.61
CA LYS A 467 -26.63 15.21 -9.74
C LYS A 467 -27.09 13.75 -9.65
N ILE A 468 -27.95 13.44 -8.70
CA ILE A 468 -28.48 12.11 -8.47
C ILE A 468 -29.96 12.10 -8.83
N ASP A 469 -30.31 11.22 -9.77
CA ASP A 469 -31.68 10.91 -10.19
C ASP A 469 -32.00 9.47 -9.79
N SER A 470 -33.15 9.23 -9.15
CA SER A 470 -33.53 7.91 -8.63
C SER A 470 -35.03 7.68 -8.75
N ASN A 471 -35.43 6.80 -9.67
CA ASN A 471 -36.84 6.55 -9.99
C ASN A 471 -37.44 5.33 -9.28
N ILE A 472 -36.73 4.66 -8.35
CA ILE A 472 -37.16 3.35 -7.82
C ILE A 472 -36.97 3.21 -6.30
N GLN A 473 -37.90 2.51 -5.65
CA GLN A 473 -38.06 2.38 -4.19
C GLN A 473 -37.24 1.29 -3.50
N LEU A 474 -36.64 0.34 -4.23
CA LEU A 474 -36.01 -0.84 -3.61
C LEU A 474 -34.81 -1.31 -4.44
N SER A 475 -33.60 -1.08 -3.92
CA SER A 475 -32.40 -1.87 -4.26
C SER A 475 -31.82 -2.45 -2.97
N HIS A 476 -31.30 -3.68 -3.05
CA HIS A 476 -30.67 -4.39 -1.94
C HIS A 476 -29.15 -4.14 -1.86
N GLU A 477 -28.57 -3.47 -2.86
CA GLU A 477 -27.13 -3.34 -3.07
C GLU A 477 -26.70 -1.87 -3.07
N LYS A 478 -25.54 -1.55 -2.46
CA LYS A 478 -25.20 -0.18 -2.04
C LYS A 478 -23.96 0.38 -2.72
N MET A 479 -24.12 1.43 -3.52
CA MET A 479 -23.02 2.25 -4.05
C MET A 479 -22.35 3.04 -2.89
N LYS A 480 -21.04 3.30 -2.98
CA LYS A 480 -20.33 4.16 -2.01
C LYS A 480 -19.82 5.43 -2.69
N ILE A 481 -20.13 6.59 -2.09
CA ILE A 481 -19.68 7.90 -2.58
C ILE A 481 -18.94 8.66 -1.48
N PHE A 482 -17.77 9.18 -1.83
CA PHE A 482 -16.98 10.12 -1.04
C PHE A 482 -17.04 11.48 -1.75
N PRO A 483 -18.04 12.32 -1.46
CA PRO A 483 -18.26 13.56 -2.19
C PRO A 483 -17.38 14.71 -1.70
N CYS A 484 -17.20 15.70 -2.58
CA CYS A 484 -16.72 17.05 -2.32
C CYS A 484 -17.57 18.03 -3.15
N GLY A 485 -17.85 19.24 -2.65
CA GLY A 485 -18.66 20.22 -3.39
C GLY A 485 -20.17 20.03 -3.22
N ILE A 486 -20.93 19.99 -4.30
CA ILE A 486 -22.41 19.98 -4.26
C ILE A 486 -22.95 18.63 -4.73
N VAL A 487 -23.92 18.07 -3.99
CA VAL A 487 -24.72 16.92 -4.39
C VAL A 487 -26.18 17.35 -4.52
N VAL A 488 -26.75 17.23 -5.71
CA VAL A 488 -28.12 17.66 -6.04
C VAL A 488 -29.00 16.44 -6.29
N PHE A 489 -30.13 16.33 -5.60
CA PHE A 489 -31.13 15.30 -5.78
C PHE A 489 -32.31 15.88 -6.58
N ARG A 490 -32.42 15.55 -7.87
CA ARG A 490 -33.39 16.18 -8.80
C ARG A 490 -34.71 15.41 -8.88
N ASN A 491 -34.69 14.15 -9.31
CA ASN A 491 -35.87 13.28 -9.32
C ASN A 491 -35.64 12.07 -8.40
N ALA A 492 -35.46 12.32 -7.11
CA ALA A 492 -35.20 11.25 -6.15
C ALA A 492 -36.30 11.18 -5.10
N SER A 493 -36.88 9.99 -4.90
CA SER A 493 -37.88 9.75 -3.86
C SER A 493 -37.77 8.32 -3.32
N GLY A 494 -38.13 8.12 -2.06
CA GLY A 494 -37.98 6.83 -1.40
C GLY A 494 -36.55 6.57 -0.95
N LYS A 495 -36.17 5.28 -0.90
CA LYS A 495 -34.85 4.86 -0.40
C LYS A 495 -33.80 4.93 -1.52
N ILE A 496 -32.76 5.71 -1.31
CA ILE A 496 -31.59 5.82 -2.19
C ILE A 496 -30.51 4.85 -1.68
N PRO A 497 -30.09 3.86 -2.49
CA PRO A 497 -29.14 2.82 -2.10
C PRO A 497 -27.68 3.31 -2.17
N ILE A 498 -27.38 4.43 -1.51
CA ILE A 498 -26.03 5.01 -1.45
C ILE A 498 -25.57 5.12 0.01
N ASN A 499 -24.33 4.70 0.24
CA ASN A 499 -23.59 5.01 1.46
C ASN A 499 -22.71 6.23 1.20
N PHE A 500 -22.99 7.32 1.91
CA PHE A 500 -22.19 8.54 1.83
C PHE A 500 -21.12 8.56 2.91
N ASN A 501 -19.89 8.92 2.52
CA ASN A 501 -18.81 9.23 3.44
C ASN A 501 -18.31 10.66 3.22
N ILE A 502 -18.80 11.59 4.04
CA ILE A 502 -18.50 13.02 3.93
C ILE A 502 -17.13 13.30 4.55
N SER A 503 -16.06 13.14 3.77
CA SER A 503 -14.68 13.42 4.15
C SER A 503 -14.22 14.84 3.82
N SER A 504 -15.06 15.63 3.16
CA SER A 504 -14.79 17.01 2.81
C SER A 504 -16.09 17.83 2.86
N GLU A 505 -15.98 19.17 2.91
CA GLU A 505 -17.15 20.06 2.91
C GLU A 505 -18.05 19.77 1.69
N THR A 506 -19.28 19.33 1.99
CA THR A 506 -20.26 18.89 1.00
C THR A 506 -21.61 19.53 1.28
N GLN A 507 -22.26 20.04 0.23
CA GLN A 507 -23.62 20.56 0.31
C GLN A 507 -24.61 19.61 -0.38
N PHE A 508 -25.69 19.25 0.31
CA PHE A 508 -26.81 18.54 -0.31
C PHE A 508 -27.92 19.53 -0.67
N ILE A 509 -28.40 19.44 -1.92
CA ILE A 509 -29.56 20.17 -2.43
C ILE A 509 -30.62 19.14 -2.76
N ILE A 510 -31.71 19.13 -2.00
CA ILE A 510 -32.82 18.19 -2.15
C ILE A 510 -34.02 18.99 -2.68
N GLN A 511 -34.82 18.44 -3.60
CA GLN A 511 -36.01 19.15 -4.07
C GLN A 511 -37.08 19.22 -2.96
N GLU A 512 -37.74 20.37 -2.82
CA GLU A 512 -38.83 20.56 -1.86
C GLU A 512 -39.91 19.46 -2.00
N ASN A 513 -40.38 18.93 -0.86
CA ASN A 513 -41.35 17.83 -0.74
C ASN A 513 -40.89 16.43 -1.21
N SER A 514 -39.62 16.24 -1.56
CA SER A 514 -39.07 14.89 -1.76
C SER A 514 -38.77 14.21 -0.42
N ASN A 515 -39.26 12.98 -0.24
CA ASN A 515 -38.94 12.17 0.93
C ASN A 515 -37.82 11.19 0.54
N ILE A 516 -36.59 11.55 0.88
CA ILE A 516 -35.39 10.77 0.56
C ILE A 516 -34.89 10.07 1.81
N GLU A 517 -34.66 8.77 1.71
CA GLU A 517 -34.04 7.95 2.74
C GLU A 517 -32.72 7.37 2.24
N PHE A 518 -31.59 7.62 2.90
CA PHE A 518 -30.31 6.97 2.55
C PHE A 518 -30.06 5.77 3.45
N ASP A 519 -29.17 4.86 3.04
CA ASP A 519 -28.86 3.67 3.83
C ASP A 519 -28.00 3.96 5.06
N SER A 520 -26.92 4.70 4.86
CA SER A 520 -26.06 5.16 5.95
C SER A 520 -25.29 6.40 5.51
N ILE A 521 -24.94 7.24 6.48
CA ILE A 521 -24.08 8.38 6.27
C ILE A 521 -23.04 8.44 7.38
N VAL A 522 -21.77 8.53 6.98
CA VAL A 522 -20.64 8.80 7.86
C VAL A 522 -20.19 10.22 7.57
N ILE A 523 -20.12 11.04 8.62
CA ILE A 523 -19.79 12.47 8.51
C ILE A 523 -18.47 12.72 9.24
N ASN A 524 -17.41 12.92 8.47
CA ASN A 524 -16.08 13.27 8.97
C ASN A 524 -15.82 14.78 8.90
N ASP A 525 -16.50 15.50 8.01
CA ASP A 525 -16.37 16.96 7.84
C ASP A 525 -17.75 17.64 7.77
N LYS A 526 -17.84 18.81 7.14
CA LYS A 526 -19.04 19.64 7.02
C LYS A 526 -20.04 19.07 6.01
N LEU A 527 -21.24 18.76 6.48
CA LEU A 527 -22.43 18.58 5.64
C LEU A 527 -23.33 19.82 5.75
N ILE A 528 -23.64 20.44 4.62
CA ILE A 528 -24.55 21.58 4.52
C ILE A 528 -25.86 21.09 3.90
N LEU A 529 -26.95 21.13 4.64
CA LEU A 529 -28.29 20.93 4.07
C LEU A 529 -28.96 22.30 3.92
N LEU A 530 -29.76 22.51 2.87
CA LEU A 530 -30.56 23.73 2.79
C LEU A 530 -31.53 23.81 3.99
N PRO A 531 -31.79 25.00 4.55
CA PRO A 531 -32.81 25.18 5.59
C PRO A 531 -34.13 24.54 5.14
N GLU A 532 -34.88 23.93 6.08
CA GLU A 532 -36.15 23.21 5.82
C GLU A 532 -36.03 21.84 5.13
N HIS A 533 -34.82 21.42 4.75
CA HIS A 533 -34.59 20.07 4.22
C HIS A 533 -34.19 19.12 5.35
N ASP A 534 -34.92 18.00 5.41
CA ASP A 534 -34.64 16.90 6.33
C ASP A 534 -34.18 15.69 5.52
N ILE A 535 -33.04 15.10 5.91
CA ILE A 535 -32.63 13.80 5.37
C ILE A 535 -33.08 12.69 6.29
N LYS A 536 -33.60 11.59 5.73
CA LYS A 536 -33.90 10.38 6.50
C LYS A 536 -32.78 9.35 6.30
N VAL A 537 -32.33 8.72 7.37
CA VAL A 537 -31.26 7.71 7.35
C VAL A 537 -31.44 6.76 8.53
N PRO A 538 -31.38 5.43 8.38
CA PRO A 538 -31.49 4.52 9.52
C PRO A 538 -30.41 4.69 10.59
N TYR A 539 -29.20 5.05 10.16
CA TYR A 539 -28.03 5.22 11.01
C TYR A 539 -27.14 6.37 10.51
N VAL A 540 -26.66 7.17 11.46
CA VAL A 540 -25.73 8.29 11.22
C VAL A 540 -24.55 8.15 12.16
N GLU A 541 -23.35 8.28 11.61
CA GLU A 541 -22.11 8.30 12.37
C GLU A 541 -21.42 9.65 12.22
N MET A 542 -21.30 10.40 13.32
CA MET A 542 -20.57 11.66 13.39
C MET A 542 -19.18 11.40 13.95
N ARG A 543 -18.14 11.48 13.11
CA ARG A 543 -16.74 11.30 13.53
C ARG A 543 -16.12 12.62 14.00
N GLN A 544 -14.86 12.55 14.46
CA GLN A 544 -14.11 13.57 15.19
C GLN A 544 -14.39 15.04 14.80
N SER A 545 -14.35 15.39 13.50
CA SER A 545 -14.56 16.75 13.00
C SER A 545 -15.92 16.99 12.30
N GLY A 546 -16.78 15.97 12.23
CA GLY A 546 -18.02 16.01 11.47
C GLY A 546 -19.04 16.99 12.06
N LYS A 547 -19.76 17.71 11.19
CA LYS A 547 -20.89 18.56 11.60
C LYS A 547 -21.91 18.75 10.47
N VAL A 548 -23.19 18.83 10.86
CA VAL A 548 -24.28 19.27 10.01
C VAL A 548 -24.55 20.75 10.30
N ILE A 549 -24.32 21.63 9.33
CA ILE A 549 -24.35 23.10 9.54
C ILE A 549 -25.79 23.64 9.58
N SER A 550 -26.69 23.05 8.80
CA SER A 550 -28.07 23.50 8.61
C SER A 550 -28.96 22.32 8.19
N GLY A 551 -30.28 22.47 8.33
CA GLY A 551 -31.26 21.40 8.15
C GLY A 551 -31.29 20.42 9.33
N SER A 552 -32.01 19.30 9.20
CA SER A 552 -32.04 18.26 10.23
C SER A 552 -31.90 16.85 9.68
N VAL A 553 -31.45 15.92 10.53
CA VAL A 553 -31.26 14.53 10.17
C VAL A 553 -32.23 13.65 10.97
N ARG A 554 -33.14 12.96 10.29
CA ARG A 554 -34.09 12.01 10.88
C ARG A 554 -33.51 10.60 10.81
N THR A 555 -33.30 9.95 11.96
CA THR A 555 -32.67 8.63 12.03
C THR A 555 -33.26 7.74 13.13
N ASN A 556 -33.02 6.43 13.08
CA ASN A 556 -33.33 5.58 14.23
C ASN A 556 -32.22 5.73 15.28
N ASN A 557 -30.96 5.70 14.82
CA ASN A 557 -29.77 5.69 15.66
C ASN A 557 -28.76 6.76 15.20
N THR A 558 -28.22 7.50 16.16
CA THR A 558 -27.14 8.46 15.94
C THR A 558 -25.95 8.07 16.80
N PHE A 559 -24.76 7.91 16.22
CA PHE A 559 -23.51 7.77 16.94
C PHE A 559 -22.70 9.06 16.88
N ILE A 560 -22.22 9.55 18.03
CA ILE A 560 -21.45 10.80 18.14
C ILE A 560 -20.08 10.52 18.74
N GLU A 561 -19.03 10.80 17.96
CA GLU A 561 -17.62 10.68 18.32
C GLU A 561 -16.85 12.01 18.19
N SER A 562 -17.55 13.12 17.92
CA SER A 562 -16.89 14.42 17.68
C SER A 562 -16.10 14.88 18.90
N SER A 563 -14.86 15.34 18.71
CA SER A 563 -13.95 15.81 19.76
C SER A 563 -13.84 17.35 19.83
N ASN A 564 -14.61 18.06 19.00
CA ASN A 564 -14.54 19.50 18.86
C ASN A 564 -15.84 20.14 19.39
N TYR A 565 -15.77 20.91 20.49
CA TYR A 565 -16.94 21.47 21.22
C TYR A 565 -17.74 22.50 20.42
N THR A 566 -18.39 21.99 19.39
CA THR A 566 -19.11 22.70 18.34
C THR A 566 -20.47 22.06 18.19
N ASN A 567 -21.41 22.78 17.56
CA ASN A 567 -22.69 22.17 17.24
C ASN A 567 -22.51 21.16 16.11
N VAL A 568 -22.76 19.88 16.41
CA VAL A 568 -22.62 18.79 15.43
C VAL A 568 -23.87 18.64 14.55
N GLY A 569 -24.99 19.26 14.93
CA GLY A 569 -26.21 19.30 14.12
C GLY A 569 -27.49 19.11 14.92
N ASP A 570 -28.60 19.10 14.18
CA ASP A 570 -29.94 18.86 14.69
C ASP A 570 -30.42 17.46 14.26
N PHE A 571 -30.67 16.59 15.23
CA PHE A 571 -31.02 15.18 15.00
C PHE A 571 -32.38 14.83 15.56
N SER A 572 -33.20 14.15 14.77
CA SER A 572 -34.43 13.53 15.23
C SER A 572 -34.27 12.02 15.24
N SER A 573 -34.11 11.42 16.41
CA SER A 573 -33.84 9.98 16.52
C SER A 573 -34.47 9.27 17.71
N GLU A 574 -34.56 7.95 17.65
CA GLU A 574 -35.02 7.14 18.80
C GLU A 574 -33.90 7.01 19.84
N THR A 575 -32.69 6.73 19.36
CA THR A 575 -31.51 6.48 20.18
C THR A 575 -30.33 7.37 19.75
N ILE A 576 -29.68 8.00 20.73
CA ILE A 576 -28.36 8.63 20.55
C ILE A 576 -27.34 7.86 21.37
N GLU A 577 -26.28 7.40 20.72
CA GLU A 577 -25.09 6.81 21.33
C GLU A 577 -23.93 7.82 21.29
N ILE A 578 -23.29 8.01 22.44
CA ILE A 578 -22.20 8.97 22.65
C ILE A 578 -20.95 8.18 22.99
N SER A 579 -19.91 8.31 22.16
CA SER A 579 -18.59 7.70 22.36
C SER A 579 -17.89 8.25 23.60
N GLU A 580 -16.92 7.51 24.15
CA GLU A 580 -16.12 7.91 25.31
C GLU A 580 -15.26 9.17 25.08
N TYR A 581 -14.94 9.51 23.82
CA TYR A 581 -14.16 10.69 23.43
C TYR A 581 -15.00 11.90 23.02
N ALA A 582 -16.33 11.79 23.09
CA ALA A 582 -17.21 12.79 22.51
C ALA A 582 -17.23 14.10 23.34
N PHE A 583 -17.01 15.23 22.67
CA PHE A 583 -17.01 16.58 23.21
C PHE A 583 -17.69 17.54 22.23
N ALA A 584 -19.02 17.69 22.34
CA ALA A 584 -19.84 18.37 21.33
C ALA A 584 -21.11 19.02 21.88
N LYS A 585 -21.75 19.86 21.05
CA LYS A 585 -23.11 20.38 21.25
C LYS A 585 -24.03 19.73 20.20
N VAL A 586 -25.26 19.38 20.57
CA VAL A 586 -26.21 18.73 19.67
C VAL A 586 -27.63 19.21 19.96
N SER A 587 -28.48 19.40 18.94
CA SER A 587 -29.92 19.51 19.15
C SER A 587 -30.58 18.15 18.93
N TYR A 588 -31.46 17.76 19.86
CA TYR A 588 -32.08 16.44 19.84
C TYR A 588 -33.60 16.51 19.96
N SER A 589 -34.28 15.93 18.97
CA SER A 589 -35.73 15.86 18.82
C SER A 589 -36.20 14.39 18.77
N PRO A 590 -36.43 13.73 19.91
CA PRO A 590 -36.64 12.28 19.94
C PRO A 590 -37.91 11.84 19.21
N VAL A 591 -37.82 10.75 18.46
CA VAL A 591 -38.98 10.07 17.88
C VAL A 591 -39.52 9.06 18.90
N GLY A 592 -40.50 9.47 19.69
CA GLY A 592 -41.05 8.63 20.78
C GLY A 592 -40.35 8.83 22.13
N LYS A 593 -40.06 7.74 22.84
CA LYS A 593 -39.37 7.78 24.15
C LYS A 593 -37.86 7.93 23.91
N ALA A 594 -37.29 9.05 24.35
CA ALA A 594 -35.86 9.33 24.16
C ALA A 594 -34.97 8.28 24.84
N LYS A 595 -34.05 7.67 24.08
CA LYS A 595 -32.99 6.82 24.62
C LYS A 595 -31.63 7.45 24.37
N ILE A 596 -30.83 7.60 25.41
CA ILE A 596 -29.45 8.12 25.31
C ILE A 596 -28.52 7.09 25.92
N ARG A 597 -27.52 6.64 25.17
CA ARG A 597 -26.47 5.76 25.66
C ARG A 597 -25.15 6.52 25.71
N ILE A 598 -24.53 6.52 26.87
CA ILE A 598 -23.28 7.22 27.14
C ILE A 598 -22.21 6.19 27.42
N ILE A 599 -21.20 6.13 26.55
CA ILE A 599 -20.05 5.26 26.71
C ILE A 599 -18.94 6.04 27.41
N PHE A 600 -18.23 5.42 28.35
CA PHE A 600 -17.12 6.03 29.07
C PHE A 600 -16.10 4.98 29.50
N SER A 601 -14.84 5.38 29.72
CA SER A 601 -13.76 4.51 30.18
C SER A 601 -13.10 5.07 31.44
N SER A 602 -12.06 4.39 31.92
CA SER A 602 -11.22 4.90 33.01
C SER A 602 -10.38 6.12 32.60
N THR A 603 -10.11 6.27 31.29
CA THR A 603 -9.22 7.31 30.74
C THR A 603 -9.96 8.43 30.03
N SER A 604 -11.22 8.23 29.65
CA SER A 604 -12.02 9.21 28.91
C SER A 604 -13.48 9.22 29.35
N ILE A 605 -14.02 10.42 29.56
CA ILE A 605 -15.42 10.65 29.89
C ILE A 605 -15.95 11.71 28.91
N PRO A 606 -17.04 11.44 28.17
CA PRO A 606 -17.54 12.41 27.21
C PRO A 606 -18.19 13.60 27.90
N TYR A 607 -18.33 14.70 27.18
CA TYR A 607 -19.13 15.84 27.59
C TYR A 607 -19.96 16.38 26.44
N ILE A 608 -21.28 16.20 26.54
CA ILE A 608 -22.25 16.66 25.55
C ILE A 608 -23.14 17.75 26.13
N TYR A 609 -23.29 18.85 25.39
CA TYR A 609 -24.39 19.79 25.59
C TYR A 609 -25.51 19.45 24.62
N MET A 610 -26.69 19.15 25.14
CA MET A 610 -27.85 18.74 24.35
C MET A 610 -28.94 19.80 24.46
N ASN A 611 -29.29 20.41 23.33
CA ASN A 611 -30.49 21.22 23.21
C ASN A 611 -31.70 20.31 22.96
N TYR A 612 -32.45 19.99 24.02
CA TYR A 612 -33.57 19.06 23.92
C TYR A 612 -34.82 19.76 23.41
N MET A 613 -35.38 19.25 22.33
CA MET A 613 -36.58 19.78 21.66
C MET A 613 -37.76 18.79 21.77
N GLY A 614 -37.79 17.97 22.82
CA GLY A 614 -38.88 17.02 23.09
C GLY A 614 -39.69 17.36 24.34
N SER A 615 -40.89 16.79 24.45
CA SER A 615 -41.73 16.86 25.67
C SER A 615 -41.79 15.54 26.44
N ASN A 616 -41.14 14.49 25.94
CA ASN A 616 -41.33 13.12 26.43
C ASN A 616 -40.39 12.78 27.59
N LYS A 617 -40.77 11.80 28.42
CA LYS A 617 -39.83 11.17 29.35
C LYS A 617 -38.85 10.30 28.56
N GLY A 618 -37.61 10.21 29.04
CA GLY A 618 -36.55 9.44 28.41
C GLY A 618 -35.82 8.52 29.38
N GLU A 619 -34.87 7.78 28.85
CA GLU A 619 -33.91 6.98 29.61
C GLU A 619 -32.48 7.28 29.17
N ILE A 620 -31.57 7.29 30.14
CA ILE A 620 -30.15 7.44 29.93
C ILE A 620 -29.45 6.21 30.48
N GLU A 621 -28.75 5.49 29.61
CA GLU A 621 -27.89 4.38 29.95
C GLU A 621 -26.44 4.85 30.02
N PHE A 622 -25.78 4.61 31.15
CA PHE A 622 -24.34 4.80 31.32
C PHE A 622 -23.67 3.43 31.19
N SER A 623 -22.83 3.27 30.16
CA SER A 623 -22.17 2.02 29.80
C SER A 623 -20.65 2.19 29.85
N PRO A 624 -19.95 1.58 30.82
CA PRO A 624 -18.50 1.57 30.79
C PRO A 624 -18.00 0.72 29.60
N SER A 625 -16.97 1.17 28.88
CA SER A 625 -16.34 0.42 27.76
C SER A 625 -15.40 -0.68 28.26
N GLU A 626 -14.87 -0.54 29.47
CA GLU A 626 -13.96 -1.45 30.14
C GLU A 626 -14.29 -1.57 31.63
N ASP A 627 -13.67 -2.52 32.34
CA ASP A 627 -13.75 -2.57 33.81
C ASP A 627 -13.03 -1.34 34.39
N ILE A 628 -13.81 -0.41 34.95
CA ILE A 628 -13.25 0.84 35.48
C ILE A 628 -12.60 0.59 36.84
N ASP A 629 -11.27 0.64 36.88
CA ASP A 629 -10.48 0.65 38.10
C ASP A 629 -10.31 2.09 38.60
N ILE A 630 -10.91 2.41 39.76
CA ILE A 630 -10.76 3.71 40.40
C ILE A 630 -9.74 3.57 41.52
N SER A 631 -8.65 4.35 41.42
CA SER A 631 -7.66 4.42 42.48
C SER A 631 -8.32 4.65 43.86
N PRO A 632 -7.96 3.84 44.88
CA PRO A 632 -8.50 4.00 46.23
C PRO A 632 -8.17 5.38 46.85
N ASN A 633 -7.18 6.10 46.29
CA ASN A 633 -6.73 7.42 46.75
C ASN A 633 -7.63 8.59 46.28
N ILE A 634 -8.52 8.38 45.30
CA ILE A 634 -9.47 9.41 44.87
C ILE A 634 -10.60 9.47 45.90
N VAL A 635 -10.67 10.55 46.70
CA VAL A 635 -11.64 10.67 47.81
C VAL A 635 -13.08 10.77 47.31
N ASP A 636 -13.31 11.63 46.31
CA ASP A 636 -14.60 11.83 45.64
C ASP A 636 -14.32 12.41 44.24
N PHE A 637 -15.19 12.14 43.28
CA PHE A 637 -15.19 12.85 42.00
C PHE A 637 -16.61 13.04 41.49
N LYS A 638 -16.81 14.14 40.79
CA LYS A 638 -18.07 14.50 40.14
C LYS A 638 -17.76 15.12 38.79
N VAL A 639 -17.95 14.36 37.72
CA VAL A 639 -17.59 14.76 36.35
C VAL A 639 -18.87 14.95 35.53
N PRO A 640 -19.12 16.13 34.95
CA PRO A 640 -20.30 16.35 34.12
C PRO A 640 -20.15 15.60 32.80
N VAL A 641 -21.21 14.95 32.34
CA VAL A 641 -21.16 14.10 31.14
C VAL A 641 -22.21 14.50 30.10
N LEU A 642 -23.39 14.90 30.57
CA LEU A 642 -24.47 15.37 29.71
C LEU A 642 -25.16 16.57 30.35
N LYS A 643 -25.26 17.67 29.61
CA LYS A 643 -25.98 18.88 29.99
C LYS A 643 -27.13 19.12 29.03
N ILE A 644 -28.37 18.97 29.51
CA ILE A 644 -29.59 19.06 28.70
C ILE A 644 -30.33 20.38 29.00
N SER A 645 -30.64 21.17 27.99
CA SER A 645 -31.56 22.32 28.10
C SER A 645 -33.03 21.86 28.10
N ASN A 646 -33.97 22.72 28.53
CA ASN A 646 -35.42 22.49 28.37
C ASN A 646 -35.96 21.15 28.93
N SER A 647 -35.29 20.62 29.95
CA SER A 647 -35.68 19.36 30.60
C SER A 647 -35.48 19.45 32.11
N ASN A 648 -36.10 18.52 32.84
CA ASN A 648 -35.90 18.31 34.28
C ASN A 648 -35.39 16.89 34.59
N CYS A 649 -34.69 16.70 35.71
CA CYS A 649 -34.21 15.37 36.14
C CYS A 649 -35.31 14.30 36.27
N LYS A 650 -36.54 14.69 36.64
CA LYS A 650 -37.68 13.75 36.76
C LYS A 650 -38.12 13.15 35.42
N ASN A 651 -37.70 13.74 34.31
CA ASN A 651 -38.02 13.26 32.98
C ASN A 651 -37.15 12.08 32.54
N TRP A 652 -36.05 11.80 33.25
CA TRP A 652 -35.05 10.82 32.83
C TRP A 652 -34.91 9.68 33.83
N ALA A 653 -35.21 8.46 33.38
CA ALA A 653 -34.77 7.25 34.05
C ALA A 653 -33.25 7.07 33.81
N ARG A 654 -32.49 6.71 34.85
CA ARG A 654 -31.05 6.46 34.74
C ARG A 654 -30.79 4.99 34.98
N ASN A 655 -30.11 4.35 34.05
CA ASN A 655 -29.70 2.95 34.15
C ASN A 655 -28.18 2.86 33.96
N PHE A 656 -27.57 1.93 34.67
CA PHE A 656 -26.23 1.44 34.32
C PHE A 656 -26.41 0.11 33.60
N GLY A 657 -25.63 -0.12 32.54
CA GLY A 657 -25.74 -1.31 31.69
C GLY A 657 -25.66 -2.65 32.46
N PRO A 658 -26.01 -3.77 31.79
CA PRO A 658 -26.22 -5.08 32.43
C PRO A 658 -24.95 -5.71 33.04
N ASN A 659 -23.74 -5.27 32.67
CA ASN A 659 -22.48 -5.75 33.22
C ASN A 659 -22.11 -4.99 34.51
N LYS A 660 -22.81 -5.26 35.60
CA LYS A 660 -22.43 -4.78 36.93
C LYS A 660 -21.37 -5.70 37.55
N THR A 661 -20.11 -5.29 37.52
CA THR A 661 -19.05 -5.90 38.34
C THR A 661 -18.51 -4.98 39.43
N ASN A 662 -18.70 -3.65 39.38
CA ASN A 662 -18.20 -2.76 40.44
C ASN A 662 -19.20 -1.66 40.89
N PRO A 663 -19.61 -1.60 42.17
CA PRO A 663 -20.57 -0.61 42.70
C PRO A 663 -19.95 0.77 43.02
N ILE A 664 -18.75 1.06 42.51
CA ILE A 664 -17.95 2.22 42.91
C ILE A 664 -18.34 3.49 42.14
N ILE A 665 -19.03 3.37 41.01
CA ILE A 665 -19.47 4.49 40.16
C ILE A 665 -21.00 4.52 40.09
N ASP A 666 -21.58 5.71 40.18
CA ASP A 666 -23.00 5.98 39.98
C ASP A 666 -23.17 7.26 39.13
N ALA A 667 -24.40 7.56 38.72
CA ALA A 667 -24.75 8.74 37.94
C ALA A 667 -25.82 9.54 38.67
N ILE A 668 -25.54 10.81 38.97
CA ILE A 668 -26.50 11.74 39.57
C ILE A 668 -27.04 12.74 38.55
N CYS A 669 -28.26 13.20 38.77
CA CYS A 669 -28.86 14.28 38.01
C CYS A 669 -29.11 15.47 38.93
N VAL A 670 -28.70 16.66 38.50
CA VAL A 670 -28.87 17.92 39.24
C VAL A 670 -29.41 19.00 38.31
N MET A 671 -30.27 19.87 38.84
CA MET A 671 -30.71 21.08 38.14
C MET A 671 -29.71 22.21 38.41
N GLU A 672 -29.11 22.77 37.36
CA GLU A 672 -28.17 23.90 37.43
C GLU A 672 -28.71 25.06 36.59
N GLY A 673 -29.40 26.00 37.25
CA GLY A 673 -30.18 27.02 36.56
C GLY A 673 -31.29 26.38 35.73
N ASN A 674 -31.32 26.71 34.42
CA ASN A 674 -32.30 26.16 33.47
C ASN A 674 -31.83 24.86 32.78
N PHE A 675 -30.75 24.25 33.27
CA PHE A 675 -30.18 23.04 32.68
C PHE A 675 -30.33 21.84 33.62
N THR A 676 -30.61 20.69 33.02
CA THR A 676 -30.46 19.38 33.68
C THR A 676 -29.05 18.87 33.40
N VAL A 677 -28.25 18.63 34.42
CA VAL A 677 -26.87 18.15 34.28
C VAL A 677 -26.74 16.76 34.91
N PHE A 678 -26.23 15.81 34.13
CA PHE A 678 -25.88 14.47 34.57
C PHE A 678 -24.38 14.40 34.84
N TYR A 679 -24.07 13.86 36.02
CA TYR A 679 -22.71 13.66 36.49
C TYR A 679 -22.45 12.19 36.72
N ILE A 680 -21.28 11.71 36.32
CA ILE A 680 -20.71 10.47 36.85
C ILE A 680 -20.03 10.81 38.17
N ILE A 681 -20.33 10.04 39.21
CA ILE A 681 -19.81 10.21 40.56
C ILE A 681 -19.22 8.92 41.10
N LYS A 682 -18.30 9.05 42.06
CA LYS A 682 -17.93 7.93 42.92
C LYS A 682 -19.03 7.68 43.95
N THR A 683 -19.54 6.46 44.02
CA THR A 683 -20.48 6.05 45.08
C THR A 683 -19.78 6.13 46.42
N PRO A 684 -20.23 6.96 47.37
CA PRO A 684 -19.70 6.93 48.71
C PRO A 684 -20.01 5.55 49.33
N LYS A 685 -18.99 4.85 49.84
CA LYS A 685 -19.20 3.67 50.68
C LYS A 685 -19.87 4.11 51.98
N PHE A 686 -21.19 4.27 51.98
CA PHE A 686 -21.96 4.35 53.21
C PHE A 686 -21.76 3.03 53.93
N ALA A 687 -21.00 3.06 55.01
CA ALA A 687 -20.76 1.89 55.82
C ALA A 687 -22.13 1.34 56.28
N THR A 688 -22.37 0.06 56.04
CA THR A 688 -23.66 -0.63 56.24
C THR A 688 -24.25 -0.37 57.62
N TRP A 689 -23.40 -0.16 58.64
CA TRP A 689 -23.82 0.21 59.99
C TRP A 689 -24.63 1.51 60.05
N MET A 690 -24.31 2.51 59.23
CA MET A 690 -24.99 3.81 59.26
C MET A 690 -26.43 3.72 58.74
N LYS A 691 -26.68 2.90 57.69
CA LYS A 691 -28.03 2.59 57.20
C LYS A 691 -28.84 1.81 58.25
N VAL A 692 -28.21 0.83 58.90
CA VAL A 692 -28.83 0.06 59.99
C VAL A 692 -29.22 0.98 61.16
N LEU A 693 -28.37 1.94 61.50
CA LEU A 693 -28.60 2.89 62.60
C LEU A 693 -29.78 3.82 62.30
N ILE A 694 -29.89 4.32 61.07
CA ILE A 694 -31.03 5.15 60.64
C ILE A 694 -32.34 4.34 60.73
N ILE A 695 -32.37 3.11 60.19
CA ILE A 695 -33.56 2.25 60.22
C ILE A 695 -33.96 1.92 61.67
N ALA A 696 -32.99 1.56 62.52
CA ALA A 696 -33.24 1.26 63.92
C ALA A 696 -33.80 2.47 64.67
N SER A 697 -33.25 3.68 64.44
CA SER A 697 -33.73 4.92 65.07
C SER A 697 -35.17 5.26 64.67
N ALA A 698 -35.53 5.06 63.40
CA ALA A 698 -36.89 5.28 62.91
C ALA A 698 -37.90 4.28 63.50
N LEU A 699 -37.51 3.01 63.62
CA LEU A 699 -38.31 1.95 64.27
C LEU A 699 -38.57 2.26 65.75
N ILE A 700 -37.53 2.65 66.49
CA ILE A 700 -37.64 3.05 67.90
C ILE A 700 -38.56 4.28 68.02
N GLY A 701 -38.41 5.28 67.15
CA GLY A 701 -39.29 6.44 67.11
C GLY A 701 -40.77 6.07 66.88
N MET A 702 -41.05 5.15 65.95
CA MET A 702 -42.41 4.70 65.70
C MET A 702 -43.02 3.94 66.90
N ILE A 703 -42.24 3.05 67.53
CA ILE A 703 -42.66 2.31 68.73
C ILE A 703 -43.00 3.27 69.88
N LEU A 704 -42.16 4.30 70.10
CA LEU A 704 -42.40 5.31 71.13
C LEU A 704 -43.67 6.13 70.86
N ILE A 705 -43.95 6.49 69.60
CA ILE A 705 -45.18 7.20 69.22
C ILE A 705 -46.43 6.33 69.48
N VAL A 706 -46.38 5.04 69.14
CA VAL A 706 -47.49 4.10 69.37
C VAL A 706 -47.76 3.90 70.85
N ILE A 707 -46.72 3.68 71.67
CA ILE A 707 -46.86 3.52 73.13
C ILE A 707 -47.41 4.80 73.76
N GLY A 708 -46.88 5.98 73.38
CA GLY A 708 -47.37 7.26 73.87
C GLY A 708 -48.85 7.48 73.55
N SER A 709 -49.27 7.12 72.33
CA SER A 709 -50.67 7.21 71.90
C SER A 709 -51.58 6.27 72.71
N PHE A 710 -51.11 5.06 73.01
CA PHE A 710 -51.87 4.08 73.81
C PHE A 710 -52.04 4.54 75.27
N ILE A 711 -51.01 5.13 75.87
CA ILE A 711 -51.07 5.70 77.22
C ILE A 711 -52.07 6.85 77.29
N ILE A 712 -52.05 7.76 76.30
CA ILE A 712 -53.02 8.87 76.22
C ILE A 712 -54.44 8.34 76.05
N TYR A 713 -54.64 7.35 75.18
CA TYR A 713 -55.94 6.71 74.97
C TYR A 713 -56.48 6.06 76.25
N ALA A 714 -55.67 5.27 76.95
CA ALA A 714 -56.06 4.64 78.22
C ALA A 714 -56.44 5.68 79.29
N LYS A 715 -55.70 6.80 79.35
CA LYS A 715 -55.99 7.90 80.27
C LYS A 715 -57.31 8.60 79.94
N LEU A 716 -57.61 8.82 78.65
CA LEU A 716 -58.88 9.39 78.18
C LEU A 716 -60.07 8.43 78.40
N LYS A 717 -59.88 7.13 78.18
CA LYS A 717 -60.90 6.10 78.42
C LYS A 717 -61.28 6.03 79.90
N ARG A 718 -60.30 5.96 80.81
CA ARG A 718 -60.53 5.95 82.27
C ARG A 718 -61.27 7.21 82.75
N ARG A 719 -60.99 8.36 82.13
CA ARG A 719 -61.68 9.64 82.43
C ARG A 719 -63.15 9.63 81.97
N LYS A 720 -63.47 8.96 80.85
CA LYS A 720 -64.86 8.75 80.40
C LYS A 720 -65.61 7.77 81.28
N GLU A 721 -64.99 6.67 81.68
CA GLU A 721 -65.61 5.67 82.58
C GLU A 721 -65.90 6.26 83.96
N LEU A 722 -64.99 7.08 84.52
CA LEU A 722 -65.24 7.81 85.77
C LEU A 722 -66.39 8.83 85.65
N LYS A 723 -66.52 9.52 84.51
CA LYS A 723 -67.68 10.40 84.25
C LYS A 723 -69.00 9.61 84.16
N TYR A 724 -68.96 8.42 83.57
CA TYR A 724 -70.14 7.56 83.43
C TYR A 724 -70.58 6.98 84.79
N LEU A 725 -69.63 6.53 85.61
CA LEU A 725 -69.90 6.07 86.98
C LEU A 725 -70.46 7.18 87.86
N ASN A 726 -69.91 8.40 87.80
CA ASN A 726 -70.46 9.53 88.55
C ASN A 726 -71.90 9.87 88.14
N LYS A 727 -72.24 9.73 86.85
CA LYS A 727 -73.61 9.93 86.36
C LYS A 727 -74.60 8.90 86.91
N ILE A 728 -74.19 7.63 87.02
CA ILE A 728 -75.01 6.56 87.64
C ILE A 728 -75.23 6.85 89.14
N TYR A 729 -74.21 7.33 89.85
CA TYR A 729 -74.35 7.70 91.26
C TYR A 729 -75.27 8.91 91.48
N GLU A 730 -75.24 9.91 90.58
CA GLU A 730 -76.19 11.04 90.60
C GLU A 730 -77.63 10.57 90.35
N GLU A 731 -77.85 9.68 89.38
CA GLU A 731 -79.18 9.12 89.07
C GLU A 731 -79.74 8.25 90.21
N GLN A 732 -78.91 7.45 90.90
CA GLN A 732 -79.35 6.69 92.09
C GLN A 732 -79.62 7.56 93.33
N SER A 733 -78.98 8.73 93.45
CA SER A 733 -79.27 9.66 94.55
C SER A 733 -80.62 10.38 94.38
N LEU A 734 -81.06 10.60 93.13
CA LEU A 734 -82.37 11.21 92.84
C LEU A 734 -83.55 10.27 93.15
N ASP A 735 -83.45 8.98 92.85
CA ASP A 735 -84.54 8.02 93.08
C ASP A 735 -84.81 7.72 94.56
N SER A 736 -83.84 7.99 95.46
CA SER A 736 -84.04 7.86 96.91
C SER A 736 -84.79 9.05 97.55
N SER A 737 -85.03 10.12 96.80
CA SER A 737 -85.70 11.35 97.28
C SER A 737 -87.16 11.53 96.81
N LEU A 738 -87.73 10.55 96.09
CA LEU A 738 -89.07 10.61 95.49
C LEU A 738 -90.11 9.65 96.11
N ASN A 739 -89.81 9.01 97.24
CA ASN A 739 -90.72 8.13 98.00
C ASN A 739 -90.95 8.59 99.46
N GLU A 740 -91.18 9.88 99.67
CA GLU A 740 -91.83 10.40 100.90
C GLU A 740 -92.95 11.38 100.54
N ILE A 741 -94.13 10.85 100.16
CA ILE A 741 -95.46 11.36 100.55
C ILE A 741 -96.37 10.15 100.82
#